data_AF-A0A383V967-F1
#
_entry.id   AF-A0A383V967-F1
#
_cell.length_a   1.000
_cell.length_b   1.000
_cell.length_c   1.000
_cell.angle_alpha   90.00
_cell.angle_beta   90.00
_cell.angle_gamma   90.00
#
_symmetry.space_group_name_H-M   'P 1'
#
loop_
_entity.id
_entity.type
_entity.pdbx_description
1 polymer ?
#
loop_
_entity_poly.entity_id
_entity_poly.type
_entity_poly.pdbx_seq_one_letter_code
_entity_poly.pdbx_strand_id
1 'polypeptide(L)'
;MAAGGLNEALGGRMSQPTSKIGFASSTGAALLAEPSTGRNSVAPSQRDAASMSGAAANNPFTIPADEDIFRLQDEQRAERRAAKDASAALSVVDKSTFASRQQALFTDTIKAGFREVMRADAQAVGVGDGSLAAVACAGVPHRVERENIKDFLAKKRETFLVQMSLDTKRAETRKLEERARQREEALKKSEAMLEEDGLRFDAFLKENDEKVQEAIKRADTEAKAKQDKALEIKRLNAAIAGLRSELNKQEEALEDCRRYKEFLDSVTPKEWFVAQAARQEQRRQEQLAAWRAECDALRARREAAAAARSKAEADFSNAHTQQEAEQAERAIKEATAALKEANKAKEPPPPVFDDASSAAAGVAGPAASAAGSSACSSLESMYFTAPQQLLQVYADLEESNLFLIQVCQESEEQLEEIRGHYRATQEKLNAEVTGLQSQISALEGAIAAASARAALLKARAAEGEVAQSRLCLGGGSSSSANASRGAGTNSSQEDGNAAAAAGDGGEVVSLEELSSKVAQVYQRCGFDADASLAMLSMLTSIEVRLEEALAAVAGLPQEQVSEAEKGRERERRQVAREDKLAAARAEHETRVARALERAAAPVFKKTGKPVMYRSRPPQRKVVVESTKEDAEEAELAAFLARDLL
;
A
#
# COMPACT_ATOMS: atom_id res chain seq x y z
N MET A 1 15.21 -25.76 41.53
CA MET A 1 14.66 -27.14 41.64
C MET A 1 13.86 -27.38 40.37
N ALA A 2 14.47 -27.99 39.34
CA ALA A 2 14.37 -29.41 38.98
C ALA A 2 12.92 -29.77 38.59
N ALA A 3 12.55 -30.32 37.44
CA ALA A 3 13.19 -31.01 36.31
C ALA A 3 12.27 -30.82 35.07
N GLY A 4 12.55 -31.19 33.82
CA GLY A 4 13.58 -31.98 33.17
C GLY A 4 13.34 -31.93 31.64
N GLY A 5 14.38 -32.23 30.87
CA GLY A 5 14.35 -32.28 29.40
C GLY A 5 14.08 -33.65 28.81
N LEU A 6 14.47 -33.79 27.52
CA LEU A 6 14.39 -34.94 26.59
C LEU A 6 13.10 -34.92 25.72
N ASN A 7 13.10 -35.15 24.39
CA ASN A 7 14.10 -35.75 23.52
C ASN A 7 13.86 -35.48 22.00
N GLU A 8 14.96 -35.47 21.23
CA GLU A 8 15.23 -35.98 19.86
C GLU A 8 14.23 -35.92 18.66
N ALA A 9 14.73 -35.27 17.59
CA ALA A 9 14.98 -35.74 16.21
C ALA A 9 14.14 -36.86 15.56
N LEU A 10 13.69 -36.64 14.30
CA LEU A 10 13.92 -37.52 13.13
C LEU A 10 13.38 -36.91 11.81
N GLY A 11 14.02 -37.31 10.70
CA GLY A 11 13.96 -36.69 9.37
C GLY A 11 12.71 -36.94 8.50
N GLY A 12 12.73 -36.38 7.29
CA GLY A 12 11.71 -36.63 6.27
C GLY A 12 11.90 -35.85 4.96
N ARG A 13 12.51 -36.49 3.96
CA ARG A 13 12.60 -36.08 2.55
C ARG A 13 11.21 -35.97 1.89
N MET A 14 11.08 -35.17 0.81
CA MET A 14 10.36 -35.41 -0.47
C MET A 14 10.18 -34.05 -1.20
N SER A 15 10.74 -33.78 -2.38
CA SER A 15 10.54 -34.37 -3.73
C SER A 15 9.55 -33.56 -4.61
N GLN A 16 10.12 -32.85 -5.60
CA GLN A 16 9.58 -32.56 -6.96
C GLN A 16 8.45 -31.49 -7.06
N PRO A 17 8.37 -30.67 -8.15
CA PRO A 17 8.17 -31.19 -9.52
C PRO A 17 8.92 -30.51 -10.68
N THR A 18 9.12 -31.36 -11.70
CA THR A 18 9.48 -31.12 -13.09
C THR A 18 8.56 -30.12 -13.82
N SER A 19 9.12 -29.32 -14.72
CA SER A 19 8.37 -28.66 -15.81
C SER A 19 8.98 -28.98 -17.18
N LYS A 20 8.14 -29.58 -18.04
CA LYS A 20 8.32 -29.82 -19.47
C LYS A 20 7.98 -28.55 -20.25
N ILE A 21 8.75 -28.22 -21.29
CA ILE A 21 8.40 -27.49 -22.54
C ILE A 21 9.64 -27.73 -23.44
N GLY A 22 9.62 -28.03 -24.74
CA GLY A 22 8.61 -28.02 -25.78
C GLY A 22 9.39 -27.79 -27.09
N PHE A 23 9.40 -28.79 -27.96
CA PHE A 23 10.10 -28.80 -29.25
C PHE A 23 9.27 -28.04 -30.29
N ALA A 24 9.88 -27.12 -31.05
CA ALA A 24 9.30 -26.60 -32.29
C ALA A 24 10.42 -26.19 -33.26
N SER A 25 10.41 -26.84 -34.43
CA SER A 25 11.19 -26.56 -35.63
C SER A 25 10.44 -25.63 -36.58
N SER A 26 11.11 -24.75 -37.32
CA SER A 26 10.83 -24.37 -38.73
C SER A 26 11.82 -23.26 -39.17
N THR A 27 12.69 -23.44 -40.18
CA THR A 27 12.58 -23.21 -41.66
C THR A 27 13.23 -21.90 -42.15
N GLY A 28 13.99 -21.99 -43.26
CA GLY A 28 14.37 -20.89 -44.19
C GLY A 28 15.78 -20.33 -43.97
N ALA A 29 16.84 -20.57 -44.77
CA ALA A 29 17.08 -20.38 -46.21
C ALA A 29 17.32 -18.91 -46.67
N ALA A 30 18.62 -18.58 -46.80
CA ALA A 30 19.28 -17.92 -47.94
C ALA A 30 19.37 -16.36 -48.08
N LEU A 31 20.63 -15.94 -48.34
CA LEU A 31 21.14 -14.92 -49.28
C LEU A 31 21.37 -13.44 -48.85
N LEU A 32 22.67 -13.07 -48.99
CA LEU A 32 23.28 -11.90 -49.64
C LEU A 32 23.36 -10.51 -48.97
N ALA A 33 24.60 -10.00 -49.04
CA ALA A 33 25.07 -8.65 -49.38
C ALA A 33 25.36 -7.61 -48.26
N GLU A 34 26.67 -7.39 -48.09
CA GLU A 34 27.39 -6.16 -47.67
C GLU A 34 27.08 -4.93 -48.57
N PRO A 35 27.68 -3.73 -48.39
CA PRO A 35 27.73 -2.85 -47.20
C PRO A 35 27.48 -1.35 -47.58
N SER A 36 27.46 -0.44 -46.61
CA SER A 36 27.68 0.99 -46.89
C SER A 36 28.36 1.75 -45.74
N THR A 37 29.61 2.16 -46.01
CA THR A 37 30.21 3.51 -45.80
C THR A 37 29.65 4.40 -44.69
N GLY A 38 30.43 5.07 -43.83
CA GLY A 38 31.85 5.40 -43.83
C GLY A 38 32.07 6.81 -43.25
N ARG A 39 33.35 7.11 -42.94
CA ARG A 39 33.95 8.45 -42.67
C ARG A 39 33.59 9.09 -41.32
N ASN A 40 34.52 9.61 -40.53
CA ASN A 40 35.73 10.44 -40.75
C ASN A 40 36.53 10.42 -39.42
N SER A 41 37.81 10.76 -39.23
CA SER A 41 38.97 11.18 -40.03
C SER A 41 40.05 11.62 -39.01
N VAL A 42 41.31 11.70 -39.44
CA VAL A 42 42.45 12.45 -38.85
C VAL A 42 43.43 11.67 -37.95
N ALA A 43 44.56 11.27 -38.56
CA ALA A 43 45.90 11.12 -37.97
C ALA A 43 46.66 12.48 -38.11
N PRO A 44 47.97 12.69 -37.79
CA PRO A 44 49.04 11.81 -37.27
C PRO A 44 50.03 12.47 -36.27
N SER A 45 50.96 11.71 -35.66
CA SER A 45 52.42 11.99 -35.51
C SER A 45 53.04 11.09 -34.41
N GLN A 46 53.91 10.13 -34.76
CA GLN A 46 55.38 10.18 -34.68
C GLN A 46 55.89 10.39 -33.22
N ARG A 47 56.71 9.52 -32.61
CA ARG A 47 57.93 8.87 -33.10
C ARG A 47 58.30 7.60 -32.32
N ASP A 48 58.88 6.66 -33.09
CA ASP A 48 60.10 5.88 -32.86
C ASP A 48 60.27 5.07 -31.56
N ALA A 49 60.12 3.75 -31.72
CA ALA A 49 61.07 2.77 -31.19
C ALA A 49 61.22 1.63 -32.20
N ALA A 50 62.07 1.84 -33.21
CA ALA A 50 62.85 0.72 -33.73
C ALA A 50 63.82 0.27 -32.63
N SER A 51 64.10 -1.04 -32.57
CA SER A 51 64.98 -1.72 -31.63
C SER A 51 64.38 -2.02 -30.26
N MET A 52 63.78 -3.21 -30.12
CA MET A 52 64.16 -4.20 -29.10
C MET A 52 63.20 -5.41 -29.18
N SER A 53 63.52 -6.38 -30.03
CA SER A 53 63.36 -7.81 -29.69
C SER A 53 64.29 -8.65 -30.58
N GLY A 54 65.54 -8.22 -30.69
CA GLY A 54 66.64 -9.02 -31.22
C GLY A 54 67.27 -9.91 -30.15
N ALA A 55 66.54 -10.27 -29.09
CA ALA A 55 67.09 -10.98 -27.93
C ALA A 55 66.16 -12.06 -27.33
N ALA A 56 65.19 -12.57 -28.09
CA ALA A 56 64.39 -13.74 -27.69
C ALA A 56 64.50 -14.94 -28.65
N ALA A 57 65.30 -14.84 -29.71
CA ALA A 57 65.49 -15.93 -30.67
C ALA A 57 66.51 -17.00 -30.24
N ASN A 58 67.18 -16.82 -29.10
CA ASN A 58 68.20 -17.75 -28.58
C ASN A 58 67.84 -18.32 -27.21
N ASN A 59 66.56 -18.53 -26.95
CA ASN A 59 66.12 -19.26 -25.77
C ASN A 59 65.40 -20.55 -26.20
N PRO A 60 66.02 -21.74 -26.02
CA PRO A 60 65.47 -23.01 -26.50
C PRO A 60 64.19 -23.47 -25.78
N PHE A 61 63.69 -22.67 -24.83
CA PHE A 61 62.48 -22.95 -24.04
C PHE A 61 61.40 -21.88 -24.20
N THR A 62 61.50 -21.00 -25.20
CA THR A 62 60.41 -20.07 -25.51
C THR A 62 59.49 -20.69 -26.55
N ILE A 63 58.25 -20.98 -26.14
CA ILE A 63 57.22 -21.54 -27.01
C ILE A 63 56.90 -20.48 -28.09
N PRO A 64 57.05 -20.80 -29.40
CA PRO A 64 56.67 -19.89 -30.47
C PRO A 64 55.20 -19.50 -30.38
N ALA A 65 54.83 -18.29 -30.83
CA ALA A 65 53.43 -17.87 -30.81
C ALA A 65 52.56 -18.85 -31.63
N ASP A 66 51.32 -19.10 -31.18
CA ASP A 66 50.44 -20.12 -31.78
C ASP A 66 50.26 -19.93 -33.30
N GLU A 67 50.22 -18.68 -33.78
CA GLU A 67 50.16 -18.37 -35.22
C GLU A 67 51.37 -18.90 -36.01
N ASP A 68 52.57 -18.89 -35.42
CA ASP A 68 53.79 -19.39 -36.06
C ASP A 68 53.86 -20.92 -36.00
N ILE A 69 53.31 -21.55 -34.96
CA ILE A 69 53.20 -23.01 -34.84
C ILE A 69 52.27 -23.57 -35.92
N PHE A 70 51.11 -22.93 -36.14
CA PHE A 70 50.17 -23.38 -37.17
C PHE A 70 50.75 -23.19 -38.57
N ARG A 71 51.44 -22.07 -38.85
CA ARG A 71 52.15 -21.87 -40.12
C ARG A 71 53.22 -22.92 -40.37
N LEU A 72 54.05 -23.22 -39.36
CA LEU A 72 55.12 -24.21 -39.49
C LEU A 72 54.57 -25.63 -39.72
N GLN A 73 53.44 -25.96 -39.09
CA GLN A 73 52.77 -27.26 -39.29
C GLN A 73 52.10 -27.36 -40.65
N ASP A 74 51.53 -26.27 -41.16
CA ASP A 74 50.92 -26.22 -42.47
C ASP A 74 51.99 -26.28 -43.58
N GLU A 75 53.13 -25.61 -43.38
CA GLU A 75 54.32 -25.73 -44.24
C GLU A 75 54.90 -27.14 -44.22
N GLN A 76 55.12 -27.76 -43.06
CA GLN A 76 55.56 -29.16 -42.98
C GLN A 76 54.57 -30.12 -43.64
N ARG A 77 53.26 -29.90 -43.50
CA ARG A 77 52.25 -30.72 -44.19
C ARG A 77 52.29 -30.50 -45.69
N ALA A 78 52.51 -29.26 -46.15
CA ALA A 78 52.65 -28.94 -47.57
C ALA A 78 53.91 -29.57 -48.16
N GLU A 79 55.06 -29.47 -47.50
CA GLU A 79 56.32 -30.11 -47.90
C GLU A 79 56.20 -31.64 -47.91
N ARG A 80 55.57 -32.24 -46.90
CA ARG A 80 55.35 -33.69 -46.84
C ARG A 80 54.40 -34.16 -47.94
N ARG A 81 53.42 -33.34 -48.35
CA ARG A 81 52.56 -33.61 -49.51
C ARG A 81 53.35 -33.47 -50.81
N ALA A 82 54.11 -32.39 -50.98
CA ALA A 82 54.98 -32.19 -52.14
C ALA A 82 56.03 -33.30 -52.31
N ALA A 83 56.63 -33.81 -51.23
CA ALA A 83 57.56 -34.93 -51.26
C ALA A 83 56.87 -36.26 -51.64
N LYS A 84 55.60 -36.45 -51.23
CA LYS A 84 54.78 -37.59 -51.68
C LYS A 84 54.43 -37.48 -53.15
N ASP A 85 54.08 -36.29 -53.63
CA ASP A 85 53.74 -36.05 -55.03
C ASP A 85 54.99 -36.19 -55.92
N ALA A 86 56.15 -35.70 -55.47
CA ALA A 86 57.43 -35.89 -56.14
C ALA A 86 57.89 -37.37 -56.17
N SER A 87 57.70 -38.11 -55.07
CA SER A 87 57.98 -39.56 -55.04
C SER A 87 56.94 -40.40 -55.79
N ALA A 88 55.74 -39.88 -56.01
CA ALA A 88 54.74 -40.48 -56.88
C ALA A 88 55.10 -40.32 -58.36
N ALA A 89 55.64 -39.15 -58.74
CA ALA A 89 56.06 -38.83 -60.11
C ALA A 89 57.32 -39.56 -60.60
N LEU A 90 58.12 -40.14 -59.69
CA LEU A 90 59.31 -40.93 -60.03
C LEU A 90 58.94 -42.33 -60.56
N SER A 91 59.79 -42.87 -61.45
CA SER A 91 59.63 -44.23 -61.97
C SER A 91 59.89 -45.28 -60.88
N VAL A 92 59.40 -46.50 -61.04
CA VAL A 92 59.54 -47.57 -60.03
C VAL A 92 61.00 -47.94 -59.76
N VAL A 93 61.90 -47.75 -60.73
CA VAL A 93 63.33 -48.05 -60.60
C VAL A 93 64.07 -46.99 -59.75
N ASP A 94 63.56 -45.75 -59.74
CA ASP A 94 64.18 -44.62 -59.03
C ASP A 94 63.67 -44.44 -57.59
N LYS A 95 62.68 -45.25 -57.17
CA LYS A 95 62.15 -45.22 -55.81
C LYS A 95 63.06 -46.03 -54.88
N SER A 96 63.78 -45.35 -53.96
CA SER A 96 64.60 -46.05 -52.96
C SER A 96 63.75 -46.96 -52.06
N THR A 97 64.27 -48.13 -51.69
CA THR A 97 63.58 -49.15 -50.89
C THR A 97 63.63 -48.83 -49.39
N PHE A 98 62.62 -49.28 -48.65
CA PHE A 98 62.44 -49.04 -47.21
C PHE A 98 63.69 -49.37 -46.36
N ALA A 99 64.44 -50.41 -46.70
CA ALA A 99 65.69 -50.78 -46.02
C ALA A 99 66.82 -49.74 -46.18
N SER A 100 66.87 -49.03 -47.32
CA SER A 100 67.86 -47.97 -47.58
C SER A 100 67.50 -46.68 -46.81
N ARG A 101 66.20 -46.39 -46.62
CA ARG A 101 65.74 -45.26 -45.80
C ARG A 101 65.98 -45.46 -44.30
N GLN A 102 65.91 -46.70 -43.81
CA GLN A 102 66.08 -46.99 -42.38
C GLN A 102 67.55 -46.89 -41.92
N GLN A 103 68.52 -47.12 -42.82
CA GLN A 103 69.95 -47.00 -42.52
C GLN A 103 70.47 -45.54 -42.54
N ALA A 104 69.72 -44.60 -43.10
CA ALA A 104 70.10 -43.19 -43.22
C ALA A 104 69.79 -42.34 -41.98
N LEU A 105 69.16 -42.90 -40.94
CA LEU A 105 68.80 -42.17 -39.70
C LEU A 105 69.92 -42.17 -38.63
N PHE A 106 71.07 -42.79 -38.89
CA PHE A 106 72.25 -42.69 -38.04
C PHE A 106 73.25 -41.71 -38.65
N THR A 107 73.36 -40.51 -38.05
CA THR A 107 74.43 -39.57 -38.37
C THR A 107 75.79 -40.17 -37.98
N ASP A 108 76.85 -39.83 -38.71
CA ASP A 108 78.20 -40.36 -38.45
C ASP A 108 78.72 -39.99 -37.05
N THR A 109 78.18 -38.94 -36.44
CA THR A 109 78.45 -38.50 -35.06
C THR A 109 77.92 -39.49 -34.01
N ILE A 110 76.73 -40.08 -34.21
CA ILE A 110 76.15 -41.09 -33.30
C ILE A 110 76.88 -42.43 -33.45
N LYS A 111 77.33 -42.77 -34.67
CA LYS A 111 78.17 -43.97 -34.93
C LYS A 111 79.57 -43.87 -34.32
N ALA A 112 80.07 -42.66 -34.07
CA ALA A 112 81.35 -42.43 -33.38
C ALA A 112 81.17 -42.58 -31.86
N GLY A 113 80.16 -41.93 -31.27
CA GLY A 113 79.89 -42.02 -29.83
C GLY A 113 79.54 -43.43 -29.34
N PHE A 114 78.77 -44.20 -30.12
CA PHE A 114 78.45 -45.59 -29.77
C PHE A 114 79.67 -46.53 -29.81
N ARG A 115 80.67 -46.22 -30.65
CA ARG A 115 81.94 -46.95 -30.71
C ARG A 115 82.88 -46.65 -29.54
N GLU A 116 82.75 -45.46 -28.94
CA GLU A 116 83.59 -45.01 -27.84
C GLU A 116 83.10 -45.58 -26.49
N VAL A 117 81.77 -45.65 -26.28
CA VAL A 117 81.16 -46.28 -25.10
C VAL A 117 81.43 -47.79 -25.05
N MET A 118 81.34 -48.48 -26.19
CA MET A 118 81.67 -49.92 -26.28
C MET A 118 83.17 -50.22 -26.11
N ARG A 119 84.05 -49.22 -26.21
CA ARG A 119 85.50 -49.38 -26.03
C ARG A 119 85.95 -49.11 -24.58
N ALA A 120 85.17 -48.35 -23.81
CA ALA A 120 85.44 -48.05 -22.40
C ALA A 120 85.00 -49.19 -21.45
N ASP A 121 83.93 -49.92 -21.76
CA ASP A 121 83.42 -51.02 -20.93
C ASP A 121 84.17 -52.36 -21.13
N ALA A 122 85.15 -52.43 -22.04
CA ALA A 122 85.92 -53.64 -22.33
C ALA A 122 87.23 -53.77 -21.51
N GLN A 123 87.51 -52.88 -20.55
CA GLN A 123 88.77 -52.87 -19.79
C GLN A 123 88.62 -53.07 -18.27
N ALA A 124 87.50 -53.62 -17.82
CA ALA A 124 87.33 -54.03 -16.42
C ALA A 124 86.72 -55.43 -16.33
N VAL A 125 87.39 -56.31 -15.58
CA VAL A 125 86.95 -57.64 -15.10
C VAL A 125 87.25 -58.86 -16.00
N GLY A 126 88.52 -59.23 -15.96
CA GLY A 126 89.07 -60.56 -15.62
C GLY A 126 88.22 -61.85 -15.66
N VAL A 127 88.78 -62.80 -16.42
CA VAL A 127 88.89 -64.26 -16.18
C VAL A 127 87.63 -65.12 -16.34
N GLY A 128 87.61 -65.92 -17.40
CA GLY A 128 86.72 -67.09 -17.52
C GLY A 128 86.45 -67.49 -18.97
N ASP A 129 87.34 -68.32 -19.51
CA ASP A 129 87.27 -69.15 -20.73
C ASP A 129 85.93 -69.20 -21.52
N GLY A 130 85.99 -68.84 -22.81
CA GLY A 130 84.86 -69.06 -23.74
C GLY A 130 84.69 -67.99 -24.81
N SER A 131 85.62 -67.95 -25.78
CA SER A 131 85.55 -67.13 -26.99
C SER A 131 84.25 -67.33 -27.78
N LEU A 132 83.45 -66.27 -27.99
CA LEU A 132 82.38 -66.24 -29.00
C LEU A 132 82.01 -64.81 -29.42
N ALA A 133 82.94 -64.10 -30.06
CA ALA A 133 82.64 -62.88 -30.81
C ALA A 133 83.69 -62.61 -31.89
N ALA A 134 83.65 -63.38 -32.99
CA ALA A 134 84.07 -62.98 -34.34
C ALA A 134 84.11 -64.22 -35.26
N VAL A 135 82.96 -64.64 -35.78
CA VAL A 135 82.92 -65.34 -37.07
C VAL A 135 81.94 -64.59 -37.95
N ALA A 136 82.46 -63.49 -38.50
CA ALA A 136 81.98 -62.97 -39.76
C ALA A 136 82.11 -64.07 -40.81
N CYS A 137 81.15 -64.10 -41.73
CA CYS A 137 81.02 -65.07 -42.80
C CYS A 137 82.27 -65.09 -43.70
N ALA A 138 83.22 -65.97 -43.37
CA ALA A 138 84.25 -66.45 -44.28
C ALA A 138 83.80 -67.83 -44.76
N GLY A 139 83.55 -67.95 -46.07
CA GLY A 139 83.33 -69.24 -46.72
C GLY A 139 84.56 -70.12 -46.57
N VAL A 140 84.55 -70.99 -45.56
CA VAL A 140 85.50 -72.09 -45.42
C VAL A 140 85.08 -73.17 -46.42
N PRO A 141 85.94 -73.59 -47.37
CA PRO A 141 85.63 -74.74 -48.20
C PRO A 141 85.47 -75.95 -47.28
N HIS A 142 84.29 -76.56 -47.29
CA HIS A 142 84.04 -77.82 -46.60
C HIS A 142 85.09 -78.84 -47.06
N ARG A 143 86.08 -79.09 -46.21
CA ARG A 143 86.95 -80.25 -46.32
C ARG A 143 86.04 -81.46 -46.07
N VAL A 144 85.59 -82.10 -47.16
CA VAL A 144 84.79 -83.32 -47.11
C VAL A 144 85.69 -84.45 -46.65
N GLU A 145 85.90 -84.55 -45.35
CA GLU A 145 86.23 -85.83 -44.74
C GLU A 145 84.96 -86.67 -44.85
N ARG A 146 85.07 -87.85 -45.46
CA ARG A 146 83.97 -88.82 -45.53
C ARG A 146 83.61 -89.21 -44.10
N GLU A 147 82.63 -88.51 -43.52
CA GLU A 147 82.05 -88.89 -42.24
C GLU A 147 81.56 -90.33 -42.35
N ASN A 148 81.96 -91.16 -41.39
CA ASN A 148 81.48 -92.52 -41.28
C ASN A 148 79.96 -92.44 -41.11
N ILE A 149 79.16 -93.29 -41.78
CA ILE A 149 77.68 -93.20 -41.78
C ILE A 149 77.12 -93.10 -40.34
N LYS A 150 77.81 -93.70 -39.36
CA LYS A 150 77.48 -93.64 -37.93
C LYS A 150 77.61 -92.24 -37.32
N ASP A 151 78.63 -91.47 -37.68
CA ASP A 151 78.89 -90.13 -37.14
C ASP A 151 77.93 -89.09 -37.75
N PHE A 152 77.60 -89.23 -39.03
CA PHE A 152 76.55 -88.42 -39.66
C PHE A 152 75.19 -88.66 -39.00
N LEU A 153 74.85 -89.93 -38.71
CA LEU A 153 73.63 -90.28 -37.98
C LEU A 153 73.66 -89.74 -36.54
N ALA A 154 74.82 -89.74 -35.86
CA ALA A 154 74.97 -89.16 -34.53
C ALA A 154 74.79 -87.64 -34.54
N LYS A 155 75.45 -86.91 -35.44
CA LYS A 155 75.27 -85.46 -35.62
C LYS A 155 73.85 -85.10 -36.04
N LYS A 156 73.20 -85.91 -36.88
CA LYS A 156 71.78 -85.71 -37.24
C LYS A 156 70.83 -85.93 -36.06
N ARG A 157 71.12 -86.89 -35.18
CA ARG A 157 70.36 -87.10 -33.94
C ARG A 157 70.60 -85.99 -32.93
N GLU A 158 71.85 -85.55 -32.76
CA GLU A 158 72.20 -84.44 -31.86
C GLU A 158 71.56 -83.13 -32.34
N THR A 159 71.68 -82.80 -33.62
CA THR A 159 71.01 -81.64 -34.21
C THR A 159 69.49 -81.72 -34.08
N PHE A 160 68.88 -82.90 -34.24
CA PHE A 160 67.44 -83.09 -34.03
C PHE A 160 67.02 -82.95 -32.56
N LEU A 161 67.80 -83.47 -31.61
CA LEU A 161 67.53 -83.33 -30.17
C LEU A 161 67.67 -81.88 -29.72
N VAL A 162 68.72 -81.17 -30.16
CA VAL A 162 68.89 -79.75 -29.90
C VAL A 162 67.74 -78.97 -30.51
N GLN A 163 67.36 -79.25 -31.75
CA GLN A 163 66.21 -78.63 -32.42
C GLN A 163 64.91 -78.86 -31.64
N MET A 164 64.62 -80.10 -31.24
CA MET A 164 63.43 -80.44 -30.45
C MET A 164 63.45 -79.72 -29.08
N SER A 165 64.60 -79.63 -28.42
CA SER A 165 64.75 -78.93 -27.14
C SER A 165 64.57 -77.41 -27.28
N LEU A 166 65.07 -76.82 -28.37
CA LEU A 166 64.89 -75.41 -28.70
C LEU A 166 63.45 -75.12 -29.06
N ASP A 167 62.77 -75.99 -29.80
CA ASP A 167 61.37 -75.81 -30.15
C ASP A 167 60.48 -75.97 -28.92
N THR A 168 60.83 -76.88 -28.00
CA THR A 168 60.15 -76.98 -26.68
C THR A 168 60.35 -75.72 -25.84
N LYS A 169 61.59 -75.21 -25.73
CA LYS A 169 61.88 -73.97 -25.02
C LYS A 169 61.23 -72.75 -25.67
N ARG A 170 61.25 -72.64 -27.01
CA ARG A 170 60.57 -71.58 -27.76
C ARG A 170 59.06 -71.62 -27.55
N ALA A 171 58.46 -72.81 -27.52
CA ALA A 171 57.03 -72.96 -27.23
C ALA A 171 56.69 -72.55 -25.79
N GLU A 172 57.54 -72.92 -24.83
CA GLU A 172 57.39 -72.49 -23.43
C GLU A 172 57.59 -70.98 -23.25
N THR A 173 58.61 -70.39 -23.88
CA THR A 173 58.86 -68.95 -23.91
C THR A 173 57.66 -68.21 -24.51
N ARG A 174 57.14 -68.65 -25.66
CA ARG A 174 55.92 -68.05 -26.25
C ARG A 174 54.72 -68.10 -25.31
N LYS A 175 54.54 -69.20 -24.57
CA LYS A 175 53.45 -69.34 -23.58
C LYS A 175 53.63 -68.41 -22.38
N LEU A 176 54.87 -68.18 -21.93
CA LEU A 176 55.17 -67.21 -20.87
C LEU A 176 55.02 -65.77 -21.36
N GLU A 177 55.46 -65.47 -22.59
CA GLU A 177 55.27 -64.18 -23.24
C GLU A 177 53.77 -63.86 -23.40
N GLU A 178 52.94 -64.82 -23.80
CA GLU A 178 51.50 -64.61 -23.93
C GLU A 178 50.84 -64.34 -22.56
N ARG A 179 51.22 -65.09 -21.52
CA ARG A 179 50.76 -64.84 -20.15
C ARG A 179 51.27 -63.50 -19.59
N ALA A 180 52.49 -63.10 -19.94
CA ALA A 180 53.05 -61.80 -19.57
C ALA A 180 52.29 -60.68 -20.26
N ARG A 181 52.02 -60.81 -21.58
CA ARG A 181 51.26 -59.85 -22.37
C ARG A 181 49.84 -59.67 -21.85
N GLN A 182 49.16 -60.74 -21.49
CA GLN A 182 47.82 -60.66 -20.88
C GLN A 182 47.83 -59.90 -19.55
N ARG A 183 48.85 -60.10 -18.71
CA ARG A 183 49.00 -59.36 -17.44
C ARG A 183 49.36 -57.90 -17.70
N GLU A 184 50.23 -57.61 -18.66
CA GLU A 184 50.60 -56.25 -19.04
C GLU A 184 49.39 -55.49 -19.61
N GLU A 185 48.60 -56.12 -20.49
CA GLU A 185 47.35 -55.55 -20.99
C GLU A 185 46.33 -55.33 -19.87
N ALA A 186 46.24 -56.23 -18.88
CA ALA A 186 45.37 -56.05 -17.73
C ALA A 186 45.83 -54.90 -16.82
N LEU A 187 47.15 -54.80 -16.55
CA LEU A 187 47.73 -53.71 -15.78
C LEU A 187 47.54 -52.38 -16.49
N LYS A 188 47.80 -52.32 -17.80
CA LYS A 188 47.61 -51.12 -18.61
C LYS A 188 46.15 -50.66 -18.62
N LYS A 189 45.19 -51.60 -18.64
CA LYS A 189 43.76 -51.26 -18.49
C LYS A 189 43.45 -50.71 -17.10
N SER A 190 43.99 -51.31 -16.03
CA SER A 190 43.79 -50.77 -14.68
C SER A 190 44.46 -49.41 -14.49
N GLU A 191 45.64 -49.19 -15.07
CA GLU A 191 46.36 -47.92 -15.07
C GLU A 191 45.54 -46.85 -15.79
N ALA A 192 45.07 -47.14 -17.01
CA ALA A 192 44.21 -46.22 -17.75
C ALA A 192 42.89 -45.89 -17.00
N MET A 193 42.27 -46.87 -16.33
CA MET A 193 41.07 -46.61 -15.53
C MET A 193 41.37 -45.71 -14.32
N LEU A 194 42.51 -45.88 -13.66
CA LEU A 194 42.94 -45.02 -12.55
C LEU A 194 43.29 -43.61 -13.03
N GLU A 195 43.92 -43.48 -14.20
CA GLU A 195 44.19 -42.18 -14.83
C GLU A 195 42.88 -41.46 -15.18
N GLU A 196 41.92 -42.16 -15.79
CA GLU A 196 40.59 -41.61 -16.08
C GLU A 196 39.86 -41.17 -14.81
N ASP A 197 39.91 -41.98 -13.74
CA ASP A 197 39.31 -41.62 -12.46
C ASP A 197 40.02 -40.40 -11.84
N GLY A 198 41.35 -40.32 -11.92
CA GLY A 198 42.12 -39.15 -11.49
C GLY A 198 41.70 -37.87 -12.21
N LEU A 199 41.57 -37.92 -13.54
CA LEU A 199 41.09 -36.78 -14.33
C LEU A 199 39.65 -36.39 -13.96
N ARG A 200 38.78 -37.37 -13.66
CA ARG A 200 37.41 -37.12 -13.20
C ARG A 200 37.38 -36.50 -11.81
N PHE A 201 38.26 -36.91 -10.89
CA PHE A 201 38.38 -36.30 -9.57
C PHE A 201 38.87 -34.86 -9.66
N ASP A 202 39.86 -34.58 -10.49
CA ASP A 202 40.36 -33.22 -10.70
C ASP A 202 39.29 -32.32 -11.35
N ALA A 203 38.55 -32.86 -12.31
CA ALA A 203 37.40 -32.16 -12.90
C ALA A 203 36.31 -31.90 -11.84
N PHE A 204 36.03 -32.87 -10.98
CA PHE A 204 35.07 -32.71 -9.89
C PHE A 204 35.48 -31.63 -8.89
N LEU A 205 36.76 -31.57 -8.51
CA LEU A 205 37.28 -30.52 -7.63
C LEU A 205 37.16 -29.14 -8.26
N LYS A 206 37.53 -28.99 -9.54
CA LYS A 206 37.38 -27.73 -10.27
C LYS A 206 35.93 -27.30 -10.35
N GLU A 207 35.02 -28.20 -10.71
CA GLU A 207 33.59 -27.89 -10.73
C GLU A 207 33.05 -27.55 -9.33
N ASN A 208 33.54 -28.18 -8.27
CA ASN A 208 33.14 -27.86 -6.91
C ASN A 208 33.61 -26.47 -6.50
N ASP A 209 34.88 -26.16 -6.75
CA ASP A 209 35.47 -24.84 -6.49
C ASP A 209 34.77 -23.76 -7.31
N GLU A 210 34.44 -24.03 -8.58
CA GLU A 210 33.63 -23.13 -9.41
C GLU A 210 32.24 -22.92 -8.82
N LYS A 211 31.54 -23.99 -8.41
CA LYS A 211 30.22 -23.89 -7.75
C LYS A 211 30.30 -23.10 -6.44
N VAL A 212 31.36 -23.29 -5.65
CA VAL A 212 31.60 -22.53 -4.41
C VAL A 212 31.84 -21.06 -4.73
N GLN A 213 32.69 -20.74 -5.71
CA GLN A 213 32.94 -19.36 -6.12
C GLN A 213 31.69 -18.69 -6.68
N GLU A 214 30.89 -19.41 -7.48
CA GLU A 214 29.61 -18.90 -7.95
C GLU A 214 28.63 -18.65 -6.81
N ALA A 215 28.57 -19.53 -5.81
CA ALA A 215 27.74 -19.33 -4.63
C ALA A 215 28.18 -18.09 -3.83
N ILE A 216 29.48 -17.87 -3.66
CA ILE A 216 30.03 -16.67 -3.01
C ILE A 216 29.68 -15.42 -3.82
N LYS A 217 29.90 -15.43 -5.14
CA LYS A 217 29.56 -14.29 -6.01
C LYS A 217 28.07 -13.97 -5.96
N ARG A 218 27.20 -14.99 -5.99
CA ARG A 218 25.74 -14.80 -5.86
C ARG A 218 25.40 -14.18 -4.50
N ALA A 219 25.96 -14.71 -3.40
CA ALA A 219 25.77 -14.16 -2.06
C ALA A 219 26.24 -12.69 -1.96
N ASP A 220 27.40 -12.35 -2.54
CA ASP A 220 27.93 -10.98 -2.55
C ASP A 220 27.05 -10.04 -3.37
N THR A 221 26.54 -10.47 -4.53
CA THR A 221 25.63 -9.65 -5.35
C THR A 221 24.30 -9.40 -4.63
N GLU A 222 23.77 -10.41 -3.94
CA GLU A 222 22.54 -10.26 -3.15
C GLU A 222 22.77 -9.37 -1.92
N ALA A 223 23.93 -9.47 -1.26
CA ALA A 223 24.32 -8.60 -0.17
C ALA A 223 24.46 -7.13 -0.62
N LYS A 224 25.08 -6.88 -1.78
CA LYS A 224 25.16 -5.55 -2.39
C LYS A 224 23.77 -5.00 -2.73
N ALA A 225 22.92 -5.80 -3.38
CA ALA A 225 21.56 -5.39 -3.70
C ALA A 225 20.72 -5.08 -2.44
N LYS A 226 20.93 -5.80 -1.34
CA LYS A 226 20.32 -5.50 -0.03
C LYS A 226 20.85 -4.18 0.54
N GLN A 227 22.16 -3.93 0.45
CA GLN A 227 22.78 -2.70 0.92
C GLN A 227 22.26 -1.48 0.15
N ASP A 228 22.16 -1.58 -1.18
CA ASP A 228 21.64 -0.50 -2.03
C ASP A 228 20.18 -0.17 -1.69
N LYS A 229 19.34 -1.19 -1.51
CA LYS A 229 17.95 -0.99 -1.04
C LYS A 229 17.90 -0.35 0.34
N ALA A 230 18.79 -0.72 1.27
CA ALA A 230 18.83 -0.11 2.59
C ALA A 230 19.24 1.38 2.53
N LEU A 231 20.16 1.75 1.63
CA LEU A 231 20.51 3.14 1.38
C LEU A 231 19.35 3.91 0.75
N GLU A 232 18.63 3.31 -0.19
CA GLU A 232 17.45 3.94 -0.80
C GLU A 232 16.32 4.15 0.22
N ILE A 233 16.08 3.18 1.12
CA ILE A 233 15.14 3.35 2.23
C ILE A 233 15.57 4.53 3.12
N LYS A 234 16.86 4.64 3.45
CA LYS A 234 17.36 5.79 4.24
C LYS A 234 17.15 7.12 3.50
N ARG A 235 17.40 7.16 2.18
CA ARG A 235 17.18 8.34 1.34
C ARG A 235 15.71 8.74 1.31
N LEU A 236 14.81 7.78 1.09
CA LEU A 236 13.37 8.00 1.09
C LEU A 236 12.88 8.45 2.47
N ASN A 237 13.36 7.86 3.55
CA ASN A 237 13.01 8.29 4.91
C ASN A 237 13.45 9.73 5.19
N ALA A 238 14.64 10.14 4.72
CA ALA A 238 15.09 11.52 4.81
C ALA A 238 14.21 12.47 3.99
N ALA A 239 13.83 12.08 2.76
CA ALA A 239 12.92 12.85 1.92
C ALA A 239 11.51 12.99 2.56
N ILE A 240 10.98 11.91 3.15
CA ILE A 240 9.72 11.93 3.89
C ILE A 240 9.81 12.89 5.07
N ALA A 241 10.91 12.86 5.84
CA ALA A 241 11.11 13.78 6.95
C ALA A 241 11.16 15.25 6.48
N GLY A 242 11.85 15.53 5.36
CA GLY A 242 11.87 16.85 4.73
C GLY A 242 10.47 17.32 4.32
N LEU A 243 9.74 16.49 3.58
CA LEU A 243 8.38 16.79 3.14
C LEU A 243 7.41 16.96 4.31
N ARG A 244 7.57 16.21 5.40
CA ARG A 244 6.77 16.40 6.62
C ARG A 244 7.06 17.74 7.29
N SER A 245 8.32 18.16 7.35
CA SER A 245 8.68 19.48 7.89
C SER A 245 8.15 20.61 6.99
N GLU A 246 8.21 20.45 5.67
CA GLU A 246 7.61 21.40 4.72
C GLU A 246 6.10 21.44 4.85
N LEU A 247 5.43 20.30 4.94
CA LEU A 247 4.00 20.20 5.16
C LEU A 247 3.61 20.95 6.44
N ASN A 248 4.29 20.68 7.55
CA ASN A 248 4.00 21.35 8.83
C ASN A 248 4.19 22.87 8.73
N LYS A 249 5.23 23.35 8.03
CA LYS A 249 5.42 24.80 7.79
C LYS A 249 4.27 25.40 6.96
N GLN A 250 3.78 24.68 5.96
CA GLN A 250 2.64 25.13 5.16
C GLN A 250 1.34 25.07 5.96
N GLU A 251 1.15 24.06 6.81
CA GLU A 251 0.01 23.94 7.72
C GLU A 251 -0.01 25.09 8.72
N GLU A 252 1.12 25.41 9.37
CA GLU A 252 1.25 26.59 10.24
C GLU A 252 0.95 27.89 9.49
N ALA A 253 1.50 28.06 8.28
CA ALA A 253 1.19 29.24 7.46
C ALA A 253 -0.29 29.32 7.06
N LEU A 254 -0.93 28.18 6.79
CA LEU A 254 -2.37 28.11 6.51
C LEU A 254 -3.21 28.40 7.74
N GLU A 255 -2.82 27.92 8.91
CA GLU A 255 -3.46 28.26 10.19
C GLU A 255 -3.37 29.76 10.46
N ASP A 256 -2.20 30.37 10.25
CA ASP A 256 -2.04 31.82 10.37
C ASP A 256 -2.91 32.57 9.35
N CYS A 257 -2.93 32.14 8.08
CA CYS A 257 -3.84 32.71 7.08
C CYS A 257 -5.32 32.54 7.45
N ARG A 258 -5.71 31.43 8.09
CA ARG A 258 -7.08 31.21 8.60
C ARG A 258 -7.39 32.16 9.75
N ARG A 259 -6.48 32.30 10.72
CA ARG A 259 -6.61 33.26 11.82
C ARG A 259 -6.73 34.69 11.30
N TYR A 260 -5.90 35.06 10.32
CA TYR A 260 -6.00 36.36 9.67
C TYR A 260 -7.32 36.53 8.91
N LYS A 261 -7.82 35.49 8.25
CA LYS A 261 -9.14 35.52 7.61
C LYS A 261 -10.26 35.72 8.63
N GLU A 262 -10.30 34.93 9.70
CA GLU A 262 -11.30 35.05 10.77
C GLU A 262 -11.26 36.45 11.40
N PHE A 263 -10.07 36.98 11.64
CA PHE A 263 -9.88 38.34 12.12
C PHE A 263 -10.39 39.38 11.10
N LEU A 264 -10.01 39.27 9.83
CA LEU A 264 -10.48 40.19 8.78
C LEU A 264 -12.00 40.09 8.60
N ASP A 265 -12.59 38.92 8.72
CA ASP A 265 -14.04 38.72 8.66
C ASP A 265 -14.73 39.37 9.87
N SER A 266 -14.09 39.40 11.05
CA SER A 266 -14.62 40.08 12.23
C SER A 266 -14.57 41.61 12.15
N VAL A 267 -13.56 42.16 11.47
CA VAL A 267 -13.40 43.61 11.27
C VAL A 267 -14.17 44.10 10.03
N THR A 268 -14.46 43.20 9.09
CA THR A 268 -15.23 43.55 7.89
C THR A 268 -16.68 43.87 8.27
N PRO A 269 -17.23 45.02 7.84
CA PRO A 269 -18.61 45.38 8.12
C PRO A 269 -19.61 44.32 7.63
N LYS A 270 -20.59 43.96 8.47
CA LYS A 270 -21.64 42.99 8.13
C LYS A 270 -22.44 43.36 6.88
N GLU A 271 -22.62 44.65 6.63
CA GLU A 271 -23.27 45.18 5.43
C GLU A 271 -22.58 44.73 4.14
N TRP A 272 -21.25 44.58 4.17
CA TRP A 272 -20.50 44.09 3.03
C TRP A 272 -20.81 42.61 2.74
N PHE A 273 -20.89 41.77 3.79
CA PHE A 273 -21.29 40.37 3.64
C PHE A 273 -22.73 40.23 3.12
N VAL A 274 -23.66 41.06 3.61
CA VAL A 274 -25.04 41.08 3.13
C VAL A 274 -25.11 41.50 1.65
N ALA A 275 -24.38 42.55 1.26
CA ALA A 275 -24.32 42.98 -0.13
C ALA A 275 -23.69 41.91 -1.05
N GLN A 276 -22.66 41.22 -0.56
CA GLN A 276 -22.00 40.15 -1.31
C GLN A 276 -22.89 38.91 -1.45
N ALA A 277 -23.58 38.52 -0.37
CA ALA A 277 -24.58 37.45 -0.38
C ALA A 277 -25.74 37.78 -1.34
N ALA A 278 -26.20 39.03 -1.35
CA ALA A 278 -27.23 39.47 -2.29
C ALA A 278 -26.77 39.38 -3.75
N ARG A 279 -25.51 39.73 -4.07
CA ARG A 279 -24.95 39.54 -5.42
C ARG A 279 -24.81 38.07 -5.79
N GLN A 280 -24.38 37.22 -4.85
CA GLN A 280 -24.31 35.78 -5.07
C GLN A 280 -25.70 35.19 -5.36
N GLU A 281 -26.68 35.56 -4.56
CA GLU A 281 -28.07 35.14 -4.72
C GLU A 281 -28.67 35.65 -6.03
N GLN A 282 -28.37 36.88 -6.44
CA GLN A 282 -28.76 37.40 -7.76
C GLN A 282 -28.17 36.57 -8.90
N ARG A 283 -26.86 36.27 -8.86
CA ARG A 283 -26.24 35.39 -9.87
C ARG A 283 -26.86 34.00 -9.88
N ARG A 284 -27.16 33.45 -8.70
CA ARG A 284 -27.84 32.16 -8.54
C ARG A 284 -29.24 32.19 -9.15
N GLN A 285 -29.99 33.24 -8.88
CA GLN A 285 -31.33 33.45 -9.42
C GLN A 285 -31.31 33.67 -10.94
N GLU A 286 -30.34 34.42 -11.46
CA GLU A 286 -30.14 34.61 -12.91
C GLU A 286 -29.81 33.29 -13.59
N GLN A 287 -28.92 32.47 -13.02
CA GLN A 287 -28.60 31.14 -13.56
C GLN A 287 -29.81 30.20 -13.51
N LEU A 288 -30.56 30.20 -12.41
CA LEU A 288 -31.80 29.44 -12.29
C LEU A 288 -32.87 29.95 -13.26
N ALA A 289 -33.00 31.25 -13.45
CA ALA A 289 -33.95 31.87 -14.37
C ALA A 289 -33.60 31.56 -15.82
N ALA A 290 -32.31 31.61 -16.19
CA ALA A 290 -31.82 31.22 -17.50
C ALA A 290 -32.08 29.73 -17.77
N TRP A 291 -31.75 28.85 -16.81
CA TRP A 291 -32.05 27.42 -16.92
C TRP A 291 -33.56 27.14 -17.03
N ARG A 292 -34.38 27.80 -16.20
CA ARG A 292 -35.84 27.70 -16.29
C ARG A 292 -36.35 28.17 -17.66
N ALA A 293 -35.85 29.30 -18.16
CA ALA A 293 -36.22 29.82 -19.47
C ALA A 293 -35.82 28.85 -20.60
N GLU A 294 -34.65 28.21 -20.52
CA GLU A 294 -34.24 27.16 -21.46
C GLU A 294 -35.16 25.94 -21.42
N CYS A 295 -35.53 25.48 -20.22
CA CYS A 295 -36.47 24.38 -20.04
C CYS A 295 -37.87 24.73 -20.57
N ASP A 296 -38.36 25.92 -20.26
CA ASP A 296 -39.67 26.41 -20.70
C ASP A 296 -39.71 26.64 -22.22
N ALA A 297 -38.61 27.13 -22.83
CA ALA A 297 -38.49 27.21 -24.28
C ALA A 297 -38.55 25.83 -24.94
N LEU A 298 -37.94 24.82 -24.31
CA LEU A 298 -37.97 23.44 -24.80
C LEU A 298 -39.38 22.83 -24.69
N ARG A 299 -40.06 23.06 -23.57
CA ARG A 299 -41.47 22.65 -23.38
C ARG A 299 -42.39 23.35 -24.38
N ALA A 300 -42.26 24.67 -24.54
CA ALA A 300 -43.03 25.44 -25.51
C ALA A 300 -42.80 24.95 -26.95
N ARG A 301 -41.57 24.57 -27.31
CA ARG A 301 -41.27 23.98 -28.62
C ARG A 301 -41.98 22.63 -28.82
N ARG A 302 -42.03 21.78 -27.78
CA ARG A 302 -42.77 20.50 -27.83
C ARG A 302 -44.28 20.72 -27.93
N GLU A 303 -44.83 21.63 -27.13
CA GLU A 303 -46.25 21.98 -27.15
C GLU A 303 -46.67 22.61 -28.48
N ALA A 304 -45.88 23.53 -29.03
CA ALA A 304 -46.14 24.15 -30.34
C ALA A 304 -46.11 23.11 -31.47
N ALA A 305 -45.16 22.15 -31.45
CA ALA A 305 -45.12 21.07 -32.43
C ALA A 305 -46.32 20.11 -32.28
N ALA A 306 -46.76 19.82 -31.05
CA ALA A 306 -47.95 19.02 -30.79
C ALA A 306 -49.24 19.74 -31.22
N ALA A 307 -49.36 21.04 -30.95
CA ALA A 307 -50.48 21.87 -31.37
C ALA A 307 -50.54 22.03 -32.88
N ALA A 308 -49.39 22.22 -33.55
CA ALA A 308 -49.31 22.27 -35.01
C ALA A 308 -49.76 20.94 -35.64
N ARG A 309 -49.40 19.81 -35.03
CA ARG A 309 -49.87 18.49 -35.46
C ARG A 309 -51.38 18.34 -35.29
N SER A 310 -51.91 18.68 -34.12
CA SER A 310 -53.36 18.63 -33.84
C SER A 310 -54.15 19.53 -34.80
N LYS A 311 -53.64 20.73 -35.08
CA LYS A 311 -54.23 21.64 -36.08
C LYS A 311 -54.22 21.04 -37.48
N ALA A 312 -53.08 20.49 -37.92
CA ALA A 312 -52.99 19.85 -39.24
C ALA A 312 -53.89 18.61 -39.37
N GLU A 313 -54.07 17.83 -38.29
CA GLU A 313 -55.01 16.70 -38.22
C GLU A 313 -56.48 17.18 -38.30
N ALA A 314 -56.81 18.31 -37.65
CA ALA A 314 -58.12 18.93 -37.76
C ALA A 314 -58.38 19.55 -39.14
N ASP A 315 -57.37 20.17 -39.76
CA ASP A 315 -57.46 20.71 -41.12
C ASP A 315 -57.65 19.57 -42.14
N PHE A 316 -57.02 18.41 -41.92
CA PHE A 316 -57.23 17.21 -42.73
C PHE A 316 -58.64 16.64 -42.59
N SER A 317 -59.19 16.59 -41.38
CA SER A 317 -60.56 16.09 -41.17
C SER A 317 -61.64 17.02 -41.71
N ASN A 318 -61.36 18.33 -41.80
CA ASN A 318 -62.27 19.35 -42.32
C ASN A 318 -62.08 19.64 -43.83
N ALA A 319 -61.11 18.99 -44.50
CA ALA A 319 -60.82 19.24 -45.92
C ALA A 319 -61.94 18.72 -46.83
N HIS A 320 -62.48 19.59 -47.69
CA HIS A 320 -63.53 19.23 -48.66
C HIS A 320 -63.00 18.98 -50.07
N THR A 321 -61.80 19.46 -50.39
CA THR A 321 -61.15 19.26 -51.69
C THR A 321 -59.91 18.37 -51.57
N GLN A 322 -59.56 17.66 -52.65
CA GLN A 322 -58.37 16.79 -52.68
C GLN A 322 -57.07 17.58 -52.46
N GLN A 323 -57.00 18.82 -52.94
CA GLN A 323 -55.81 19.67 -52.79
C GLN A 323 -55.61 20.13 -51.33
N GLU A 324 -56.68 20.45 -50.61
CA GLU A 324 -56.61 20.79 -49.19
C GLU A 324 -56.21 19.58 -48.32
N ALA A 325 -56.72 18.39 -48.65
CA ALA A 325 -56.35 17.16 -47.97
C ALA A 325 -54.85 16.82 -48.15
N GLU A 326 -54.30 16.99 -49.36
CA GLU A 326 -52.86 16.79 -49.62
C GLU A 326 -51.97 17.82 -48.90
N GLN A 327 -52.42 19.08 -48.79
CA GLN A 327 -51.70 20.11 -48.04
C GLN A 327 -51.70 19.82 -46.54
N ALA A 328 -52.85 19.41 -45.99
CA ALA A 328 -52.98 19.02 -44.59
C ALA A 328 -52.15 17.75 -44.28
N GLU A 329 -52.09 16.76 -45.18
CA GLU A 329 -51.25 15.57 -45.01
C GLU A 329 -49.74 15.91 -44.99
N ARG A 330 -49.29 16.84 -45.83
CA ARG A 330 -47.90 17.36 -45.78
C ARG A 330 -47.64 18.09 -44.48
N ALA A 331 -48.57 18.93 -44.03
CA ALA A 331 -48.48 19.63 -42.75
C ALA A 331 -48.44 18.65 -41.55
N ILE A 332 -49.19 17.53 -41.59
CA ILE A 332 -49.10 16.47 -40.57
C ILE A 332 -47.70 15.83 -40.58
N LYS A 333 -47.15 15.51 -41.76
CA LYS A 333 -45.80 14.94 -41.88
C LYS A 333 -44.72 15.90 -41.36
N GLU A 334 -44.84 17.19 -41.67
CA GLU A 334 -43.92 18.23 -41.18
C GLU A 334 -44.05 18.44 -39.66
N ALA A 335 -45.27 18.54 -39.13
CA ALA A 335 -45.52 18.70 -37.70
C ALA A 335 -45.13 17.46 -36.87
N THR A 336 -45.34 16.25 -37.40
CA THR A 336 -44.88 15.00 -36.75
C THR A 336 -43.36 14.87 -36.76
N ALA A 337 -42.69 15.30 -37.83
CA ALA A 337 -41.23 15.38 -37.86
C ALA A 337 -40.70 16.42 -36.85
N ALA A 338 -41.34 17.59 -36.77
CA ALA A 338 -41.00 18.64 -35.80
C ALA A 338 -41.21 18.18 -34.35
N LEU A 339 -42.29 17.44 -34.07
CA LEU A 339 -42.57 16.87 -32.74
C LEU A 339 -41.54 15.79 -32.36
N LYS A 340 -41.15 14.94 -33.31
CA LYS A 340 -40.10 13.94 -33.09
C LYS A 340 -38.76 14.60 -32.78
N GLU A 341 -38.41 15.68 -33.47
CA GLU A 341 -37.18 16.43 -33.22
C GLU A 341 -37.21 17.18 -31.88
N ALA A 342 -38.36 17.75 -31.49
CA ALA A 342 -38.54 18.41 -30.19
C ALA A 342 -38.50 17.41 -29.01
N ASN A 343 -39.00 16.19 -29.18
CA ASN A 343 -38.92 15.13 -28.16
C ASN A 343 -37.51 14.52 -28.05
N LYS A 344 -36.69 14.61 -29.09
CA LYS A 344 -35.29 14.14 -29.08
C LYS A 344 -34.38 15.03 -28.23
N ALA A 345 -34.70 16.33 -28.10
CA ALA A 345 -33.95 17.23 -27.26
C ALA A 345 -34.18 16.89 -25.77
N LYS A 346 -33.11 16.55 -25.04
CA LYS A 346 -33.14 16.24 -23.61
C LYS A 346 -33.13 17.55 -22.81
N GLU A 347 -33.91 17.60 -21.73
CA GLU A 347 -33.93 18.78 -20.83
C GLU A 347 -32.54 18.98 -20.20
N PRO A 348 -32.06 20.24 -20.14
CA PRO A 348 -30.75 20.53 -19.55
C PRO A 348 -30.76 20.19 -18.06
N PRO A 349 -29.67 19.61 -17.51
CA PRO A 349 -29.57 19.34 -16.08
C PRO A 349 -29.59 20.64 -15.27
N PRO A 350 -30.13 20.64 -14.04
CA PRO A 350 -30.17 21.83 -13.19
C PRO A 350 -28.75 22.33 -12.88
N PRO A 351 -28.55 23.66 -12.74
CA PRO A 351 -27.26 24.22 -12.34
C PRO A 351 -26.90 23.74 -10.93
N VAL A 352 -25.67 23.24 -10.77
CA VAL A 352 -25.10 22.82 -9.48
C VAL A 352 -24.46 24.03 -8.82
N PHE A 353 -24.90 24.37 -7.61
CA PHE A 353 -24.31 25.42 -6.79
C PHE A 353 -23.46 24.77 -5.70
N ASP A 354 -22.18 25.13 -5.64
CA ASP A 354 -21.28 24.70 -4.57
C ASP A 354 -21.62 25.45 -3.29
N ASP A 355 -22.71 25.07 -2.62
CA ASP A 355 -22.99 25.53 -1.27
C ASP A 355 -22.02 24.81 -0.32
N ALA A 356 -21.07 25.56 0.22
CA ALA A 356 -20.15 25.10 1.25
C ALA A 356 -20.87 24.89 2.60
N SER A 357 -21.89 24.02 2.65
CA SER A 357 -22.45 23.42 3.86
C SER A 357 -23.52 22.37 3.51
N SER A 358 -23.13 21.25 2.90
CA SER A 358 -23.89 20.00 3.11
C SER A 358 -22.95 18.80 3.14
N ALA A 359 -22.53 18.48 4.37
CA ALA A 359 -22.10 17.13 4.69
C ALA A 359 -23.33 16.22 4.64
N ALA A 360 -23.45 15.41 3.57
CA ALA A 360 -23.98 14.04 3.56
C ALA A 360 -24.49 13.64 2.17
N ALA A 361 -23.64 12.99 1.38
CA ALA A 361 -24.01 11.83 0.56
C ALA A 361 -22.76 11.34 -0.18
N GLY A 362 -22.09 10.34 0.40
CA GLY A 362 -21.15 9.54 -0.36
C GLY A 362 -21.88 8.75 -1.44
N VAL A 363 -21.68 9.13 -2.69
CA VAL A 363 -21.78 8.22 -3.83
C VAL A 363 -20.56 8.44 -4.71
N ALA A 364 -19.59 7.55 -4.56
CA ALA A 364 -18.50 7.38 -5.49
C ALA A 364 -19.04 6.68 -6.75
N GLY A 365 -18.82 7.30 -7.91
CA GLY A 365 -19.03 6.70 -9.22
C GLY A 365 -18.41 7.59 -10.31
N PRO A 366 -17.36 7.15 -11.02
CA PRO A 366 -16.62 8.00 -11.92
C PRO A 366 -17.21 8.00 -13.34
N ALA A 367 -16.93 9.10 -14.05
CA ALA A 367 -16.81 9.24 -15.50
C ALA A 367 -17.92 9.98 -16.26
N ALA A 368 -17.42 10.83 -17.17
CA ALA A 368 -18.07 11.67 -18.18
C ALA A 368 -18.69 12.97 -17.63
N SER A 369 -18.33 14.17 -18.10
CA SER A 369 -17.48 14.57 -19.21
C SER A 369 -17.32 16.09 -19.20
N ALA A 370 -16.13 16.57 -19.55
CA ALA A 370 -15.89 17.72 -20.40
C ALA A 370 -16.88 18.91 -20.29
N ALA A 371 -16.63 19.76 -19.31
CA ALA A 371 -16.56 21.20 -19.50
C ALA A 371 -15.55 21.68 -18.47
N GLY A 372 -14.55 22.45 -18.91
CA GLY A 372 -13.53 23.02 -18.04
C GLY A 372 -14.22 23.82 -16.93
N SER A 373 -14.34 23.21 -15.76
CA SER A 373 -14.67 23.92 -14.54
C SER A 373 -13.53 24.91 -14.36
N SER A 374 -13.90 26.18 -14.50
CA SER A 374 -13.13 27.33 -14.07
C SER A 374 -12.86 27.19 -12.58
N ALA A 375 -11.96 26.28 -12.23
CA ALA A 375 -11.29 26.25 -10.96
C ALA A 375 -10.59 27.61 -10.87
N CYS A 376 -11.10 28.47 -9.98
CA CYS A 376 -10.65 29.83 -9.69
C CYS A 376 -11.47 30.99 -10.34
N SER A 377 -12.79 31.04 -10.09
CA SER A 377 -13.55 32.31 -10.19
C SER A 377 -14.03 32.87 -8.85
N SER A 378 -13.54 32.36 -7.71
CA SER A 378 -14.05 32.80 -6.41
C SER A 378 -13.00 32.81 -5.30
N LEU A 379 -11.85 33.44 -5.53
CA LEU A 379 -11.38 34.34 -4.48
C LEU A 379 -12.42 35.46 -4.46
N GLU A 380 -13.50 35.27 -3.71
CA GLU A 380 -14.46 36.30 -3.39
C GLU A 380 -13.66 37.54 -3.02
N SER A 381 -13.78 38.58 -3.86
CA SER A 381 -13.00 39.82 -3.73
C SER A 381 -13.08 40.24 -2.27
N MET A 382 -11.96 40.17 -1.54
CA MET A 382 -11.95 40.51 -0.12
C MET A 382 -12.27 42.00 0.04
N TYR A 383 -12.88 42.38 1.16
CA TYR A 383 -13.17 43.78 1.45
C TYR A 383 -11.89 44.61 1.53
N PHE A 384 -10.85 44.07 2.16
CA PHE A 384 -9.54 44.69 2.26
C PHE A 384 -8.67 44.33 1.05
N THR A 385 -8.40 45.31 0.19
CA THR A 385 -7.54 45.15 -0.99
C THR A 385 -6.12 45.66 -0.76
N ALA A 386 -5.95 46.59 0.19
CA ALA A 386 -4.67 47.22 0.50
C ALA A 386 -4.43 47.23 2.01
N PRO A 387 -3.21 46.93 2.51
CA PRO A 387 -2.89 46.88 3.94
C PRO A 387 -3.19 48.19 4.69
N GLN A 388 -3.11 49.33 4.01
CA GLN A 388 -3.37 50.64 4.58
C GLN A 388 -4.84 50.81 5.02
N GLN A 389 -5.78 50.10 4.39
CA GLN A 389 -7.21 50.18 4.73
C GLN A 389 -7.47 49.66 6.14
N LEU A 390 -6.79 48.59 6.56
CA LEU A 390 -6.93 48.08 7.92
C LEU A 390 -6.33 49.05 8.95
N LEU A 391 -5.18 49.65 8.62
CA LEU A 391 -4.57 50.68 9.48
C LEU A 391 -5.48 51.91 9.62
N GLN A 392 -6.18 52.30 8.56
CA GLN A 392 -7.17 53.37 8.63
C GLN A 392 -8.33 53.02 9.56
N VAL A 393 -8.87 51.80 9.49
CA VAL A 393 -9.94 51.35 10.41
C VAL A 393 -9.47 51.41 11.87
N TYR A 394 -8.21 51.05 12.15
CA TYR A 394 -7.64 51.19 13.49
C TYR A 394 -7.53 52.66 13.92
N ALA A 395 -7.05 53.54 13.05
CA ALA A 395 -6.98 54.97 13.34
C ALA A 395 -8.38 55.56 13.60
N ASP A 396 -9.39 55.21 12.79
CA ASP A 396 -10.77 55.65 12.97
C ASP A 396 -11.35 55.15 14.30
N LEU A 397 -11.03 53.90 14.70
CA LEU A 397 -11.42 53.35 16.01
C LEU A 397 -10.71 54.05 17.17
N GLU A 398 -9.43 54.39 17.03
CA GLU A 398 -8.69 55.17 18.03
C GLU A 398 -9.29 56.57 18.20
N GLU A 399 -9.60 57.26 17.10
CA GLU A 399 -10.28 58.55 17.12
C GLU A 399 -11.67 58.46 17.76
N SER A 400 -12.45 57.44 17.42
CA SER A 400 -13.77 57.20 18.02
C SER A 400 -13.69 56.88 19.51
N ASN A 401 -12.71 56.07 19.94
CA ASN A 401 -12.52 55.74 21.35
C ASN A 401 -12.07 56.97 22.15
N LEU A 402 -11.18 57.78 21.58
CA LEU A 402 -10.77 59.05 22.19
C LEU A 402 -11.94 60.01 22.33
N PHE A 403 -12.77 60.12 21.28
CA PHE A 403 -14.00 60.91 21.32
C PHE A 403 -14.97 60.40 22.39
N LEU A 404 -15.17 59.09 22.51
CA LEU A 404 -16.04 58.50 23.53
C LEU A 404 -15.54 58.79 24.95
N ILE A 405 -14.22 58.71 25.17
CA ILE A 405 -13.60 59.06 26.46
C ILE A 405 -13.87 60.54 26.77
N GLN A 406 -13.72 61.43 25.79
CA GLN A 406 -14.01 62.85 25.98
C GLN A 406 -15.48 63.08 26.33
N VAL A 407 -16.41 62.44 25.62
CA VAL A 407 -17.86 62.54 25.92
C VAL A 407 -18.18 62.00 27.32
N CYS A 408 -17.55 60.90 27.73
CA CYS A 408 -17.70 60.40 29.10
C CYS A 408 -17.23 61.44 30.12
N GLN A 409 -16.07 62.05 29.93
CA GLN A 409 -15.53 63.09 30.82
C GLN A 409 -16.45 64.32 30.89
N GLU A 410 -16.91 64.83 29.75
CA GLU A 410 -17.84 65.96 29.70
C GLU A 410 -19.17 65.64 30.42
N SER A 411 -19.67 64.42 30.26
CA SER A 411 -20.88 63.98 30.97
C SER A 411 -20.66 63.78 32.47
N GLU A 412 -19.48 63.34 32.88
CA GLU A 412 -19.08 63.22 34.29
C GLU A 412 -18.99 64.60 34.94
N GLU A 413 -18.38 65.58 34.27
CA GLU A 413 -18.33 66.96 34.72
C GLU A 413 -19.74 67.55 34.89
N GLN A 414 -20.62 67.37 33.91
CA GLN A 414 -22.03 67.79 34.01
C GLN A 414 -22.75 67.14 35.20
N LEU A 415 -22.51 65.85 35.47
CA LEU A 415 -23.09 65.17 36.62
C LEU A 415 -22.53 65.69 37.95
N GLU A 416 -21.24 66.02 38.01
CA GLU A 416 -20.62 66.64 39.17
C GLU A 416 -21.16 68.03 39.44
N GLU A 417 -21.37 68.85 38.40
CA GLU A 417 -22.02 70.15 38.50
C GLU A 417 -23.45 70.03 39.06
N ILE A 418 -24.26 69.12 38.50
CA ILE A 418 -25.63 68.87 38.98
C ILE A 418 -25.62 68.38 40.43
N ARG A 419 -24.71 67.47 40.79
CA ARG A 419 -24.55 67.00 42.19
C ARG A 419 -24.14 68.14 43.12
N GLY A 420 -23.25 69.02 42.68
CA GLY A 420 -22.85 70.22 43.41
C GLY A 420 -24.02 71.17 43.65
N HIS A 421 -24.81 71.46 42.61
CA HIS A 421 -26.04 72.25 42.73
C HIS A 421 -27.04 71.61 43.68
N TYR A 422 -27.26 70.30 43.57
CA TYR A 422 -28.15 69.57 44.47
C TYR A 422 -27.70 69.70 45.94
N ARG A 423 -26.42 69.45 46.24
CA ARG A 423 -25.86 69.61 47.59
C ARG A 423 -26.05 71.04 48.11
N ALA A 424 -25.74 72.05 47.30
CA ALA A 424 -25.91 73.45 47.69
C ALA A 424 -27.38 73.81 47.98
N THR A 425 -28.33 73.29 47.18
CA THR A 425 -29.76 73.49 47.46
C THR A 425 -30.22 72.75 48.72
N GLN A 426 -29.72 71.53 48.95
CA GLN A 426 -30.01 70.75 50.14
C GLN A 426 -29.50 71.45 51.41
N GLU A 427 -28.30 72.03 51.37
CA GLU A 427 -27.74 72.82 52.48
C GLU A 427 -28.59 74.07 52.77
N LYS A 428 -29.01 74.81 51.74
CA LYS A 428 -29.91 75.97 51.90
C LYS A 428 -31.24 75.57 52.53
N LEU A 429 -31.87 74.51 52.01
CA LEU A 429 -33.14 74.00 52.55
C LEU A 429 -32.98 73.51 54.00
N ASN A 430 -31.89 72.80 54.31
CA ASN A 430 -31.60 72.39 55.70
C ASN A 430 -31.39 73.60 56.63
N ALA A 431 -30.72 74.65 56.15
CA ALA A 431 -30.55 75.89 56.90
C ALA A 431 -31.91 76.60 57.13
N GLU A 432 -32.78 76.62 56.13
CA GLU A 432 -34.15 77.15 56.26
C GLU A 432 -34.99 76.31 57.23
N VAL A 433 -34.95 74.98 57.15
CA VAL A 433 -35.66 74.08 58.06
C VAL A 433 -35.20 74.26 59.50
N THR A 434 -33.89 74.29 59.75
CA THR A 434 -33.34 74.55 61.09
C THR A 434 -33.71 75.95 61.59
N GLY A 435 -33.71 76.95 60.71
CA GLY A 435 -34.22 78.30 60.99
C GLY A 435 -35.69 78.28 61.42
N LEU A 436 -36.57 77.62 60.66
CA LEU A 436 -37.99 77.49 60.98
C LEU A 436 -38.22 76.69 62.27
N GLN A 437 -37.47 75.61 62.50
CA GLN A 437 -37.51 74.84 63.76
C GLN A 437 -37.14 75.71 64.97
N SER A 438 -36.13 76.57 64.83
CA SER A 438 -35.75 77.52 65.89
C SER A 438 -36.86 78.55 66.16
N GLN A 439 -37.55 79.02 65.11
CA GLN A 439 -38.69 79.94 65.25
C GLN A 439 -39.89 79.26 65.92
N ILE A 440 -40.21 78.02 65.53
CA ILE A 440 -41.26 77.22 66.17
C ILE A 440 -40.94 77.05 67.65
N SER A 441 -39.72 76.63 67.99
CA SER A 441 -39.29 76.43 69.38
C SER A 441 -39.38 77.74 70.21
N ALA A 442 -39.02 78.88 69.60
CA ALA A 442 -39.14 80.18 70.24
C ALA A 442 -40.60 80.59 70.47
N LEU A 443 -41.48 80.36 69.48
CA LEU A 443 -42.91 80.62 69.60
C LEU A 443 -43.57 79.69 70.61
N GLU A 444 -43.25 78.40 70.62
CA GLU A 444 -43.70 77.43 71.63
C GLU A 444 -43.25 77.84 73.03
N GLY A 445 -41.99 78.27 73.19
CA GLY A 445 -41.48 78.83 74.44
C GLY A 445 -42.23 80.10 74.88
N ALA A 446 -42.53 81.00 73.95
CA ALA A 446 -43.31 82.21 74.23
C ALA A 446 -44.76 81.91 74.60
N ILE A 447 -45.40 80.94 73.92
CA ILE A 447 -46.75 80.45 74.26
C ILE A 447 -46.74 79.78 75.63
N ALA A 448 -45.74 78.94 75.92
CA ALA A 448 -45.57 78.32 77.23
C ALA A 448 -45.43 79.39 78.33
N ALA A 449 -44.58 80.38 78.14
CA ALA A 449 -44.42 81.50 79.07
C ALA A 449 -45.70 82.32 79.24
N ALA A 450 -46.40 82.63 78.15
CA ALA A 450 -47.69 83.34 78.17
C ALA A 450 -48.79 82.52 78.87
N SER A 451 -48.85 81.21 78.62
CA SER A 451 -49.78 80.28 79.27
C SER A 451 -49.49 80.12 80.75
N ALA A 452 -48.23 80.07 81.17
CA ALA A 452 -47.81 80.05 82.57
C ALA A 452 -48.21 81.35 83.28
N ARG A 453 -47.99 82.51 82.64
CA ARG A 453 -48.47 83.81 83.13
C ARG A 453 -50.00 83.84 83.24
N ALA A 454 -50.71 83.35 82.21
CA ALA A 454 -52.18 83.25 82.24
C ALA A 454 -52.67 82.29 83.33
N ALA A 455 -51.97 81.18 83.58
CA ALA A 455 -52.28 80.25 84.65
C ALA A 455 -52.04 80.86 86.03
N LEU A 456 -50.95 81.62 86.23
CA LEU A 456 -50.71 82.38 87.47
C LEU A 456 -51.78 83.45 87.70
N LEU A 457 -52.18 84.17 86.65
CA LEU A 457 -53.27 85.15 86.74
C LEU A 457 -54.62 84.49 87.00
N LYS A 458 -54.90 83.32 86.41
CA LYS A 458 -56.08 82.51 86.73
C LYS A 458 -56.03 81.96 88.16
N ALA A 459 -54.88 81.52 88.66
CA ALA A 459 -54.71 81.09 90.04
C ALA A 459 -54.95 82.26 91.01
N ARG A 460 -54.45 83.46 90.68
CA ARG A 460 -54.72 84.68 91.45
C ARG A 460 -56.18 85.16 91.35
N ALA A 461 -56.81 85.01 90.19
CA ALA A 461 -58.23 85.28 90.00
C ALA A 461 -59.10 84.25 90.74
N ALA A 462 -58.69 82.98 90.75
CA ALA A 462 -59.30 81.91 91.53
C ALA A 462 -59.11 82.13 93.04
N GLU A 463 -57.95 82.62 93.50
CA GLU A 463 -57.78 83.08 94.89
C GLU A 463 -58.70 84.27 95.23
N GLY A 464 -59.00 85.13 94.24
CA GLY A 464 -60.01 86.19 94.35
C GLY A 464 -61.46 85.68 94.36
N GLU A 465 -61.79 84.66 93.57
CA GLU A 465 -63.11 84.01 93.54
C GLU A 465 -63.32 83.05 94.74
N VAL A 466 -62.26 82.49 95.32
CA VAL A 466 -62.32 81.63 96.52
C VAL A 466 -62.66 82.44 97.80
N ALA A 467 -62.68 83.77 97.72
CA ALA A 467 -63.23 84.65 98.76
C ALA A 467 -64.74 84.96 98.59
N GLN A 468 -65.38 84.59 97.47
CA GLN A 468 -66.81 84.76 97.25
C GLN A 468 -67.44 83.50 96.65
N SER A 469 -68.16 82.79 97.52
CA SER A 469 -69.23 81.84 97.18
C SER A 469 -68.81 80.38 96.92
N ARG A 470 -68.85 79.62 98.03
CA ARG A 470 -69.48 78.29 98.07
C ARG A 470 -70.84 78.34 97.34
N LEU A 471 -71.13 77.39 96.44
CA LEU A 471 -72.42 76.69 96.35
C LEU A 471 -72.42 75.57 95.27
N CYS A 472 -72.89 74.38 95.70
CA CYS A 472 -73.64 73.35 94.96
C CYS A 472 -72.94 72.33 94.01
N LEU A 473 -72.66 71.15 94.60
CA LEU A 473 -73.25 69.81 94.33
C LEU A 473 -73.49 69.25 92.90
N GLY A 474 -72.95 68.03 92.71
CA GLY A 474 -73.53 66.90 91.94
C GLY A 474 -72.85 66.60 90.59
N GLY A 475 -72.45 65.38 90.19
CA GLY A 475 -72.57 64.03 90.73
C GLY A 475 -72.05 63.01 89.68
N GLY A 476 -71.76 61.77 90.12
CA GLY A 476 -71.56 60.54 89.29
C GLY A 476 -70.15 60.33 88.68
N SER A 477 -69.28 59.39 89.09
CA SER A 477 -69.32 57.92 89.21
C SER A 477 -69.01 57.13 87.92
N SER A 478 -67.99 56.25 88.02
CA SER A 478 -67.70 55.04 87.22
C SER A 478 -67.12 55.25 85.80
N SER A 479 -66.31 54.41 85.16
CA SER A 479 -65.44 53.28 85.52
C SER A 479 -64.90 52.71 84.18
N SER A 480 -63.65 52.24 84.17
CA SER A 480 -63.17 51.03 83.47
C SER A 480 -63.13 50.92 81.92
N ALA A 481 -62.15 50.11 81.49
CA ALA A 481 -61.97 49.37 80.22
C ALA A 481 -61.69 50.21 78.96
N ASN A 482 -60.48 50.16 78.39
CA ASN A 482 -59.90 49.04 77.61
C ASN A 482 -60.82 48.58 76.47
N ALA A 483 -60.47 48.90 75.22
CA ALA A 483 -60.43 47.97 74.09
C ALA A 483 -60.15 48.69 72.75
N SER A 484 -59.36 47.99 71.93
CA SER A 484 -59.46 47.94 70.45
C SER A 484 -58.78 49.09 69.69
N ARG A 485 -58.12 48.90 68.54
CA ARG A 485 -57.97 47.76 67.63
C ARG A 485 -56.98 48.18 66.52
N GLY A 486 -56.35 47.20 65.85
CA GLY A 486 -55.60 47.36 64.59
C GLY A 486 -54.11 47.01 64.78
N ALA A 487 -53.64 45.77 64.73
CA ALA A 487 -53.78 44.72 63.71
C ALA A 487 -53.30 45.20 62.32
N GLY A 488 -52.10 44.77 61.94
CA GLY A 488 -51.45 45.09 60.66
C GLY A 488 -50.07 44.44 60.54
N THR A 489 -49.98 43.14 60.79
CA THR A 489 -48.87 42.28 60.35
C THR A 489 -49.15 41.85 58.92
N ASN A 490 -48.24 42.10 57.98
CA ASN A 490 -48.20 41.38 56.72
C ASN A 490 -46.82 40.75 56.55
N SER A 491 -46.81 39.44 56.77
CA SER A 491 -45.97 38.45 56.12
C SER A 491 -46.29 38.38 54.63
N SER A 492 -45.25 38.30 53.78
CA SER A 492 -45.31 37.81 52.40
C SER A 492 -43.91 37.24 52.16
N GLN A 493 -43.65 35.99 52.54
CA GLN A 493 -43.94 34.77 51.79
C GLN A 493 -43.35 34.82 50.38
N GLU A 494 -42.26 34.07 50.25
CA GLU A 494 -41.69 33.58 49.02
C GLU A 494 -42.75 32.76 48.29
N ASP A 495 -43.11 33.19 47.08
CA ASP A 495 -43.74 32.34 46.09
C ASP A 495 -42.80 32.28 44.87
N GLY A 496 -42.15 31.13 44.74
CA GLY A 496 -41.58 30.72 43.47
C GLY A 496 -42.74 30.51 42.49
N ASN A 497 -42.72 31.23 41.38
CA ASN A 497 -43.61 30.98 40.27
C ASN A 497 -42.80 30.42 39.09
N ALA A 498 -43.08 29.15 38.81
CA ALA A 498 -42.76 28.47 37.57
C ALA A 498 -43.58 29.08 36.44
N ALA A 499 -42.90 29.60 35.42
CA ALA A 499 -43.51 29.92 34.13
C ALA A 499 -43.02 28.91 33.10
N ALA A 500 -43.96 28.10 32.64
CA ALA A 500 -43.81 27.18 31.53
C ALA A 500 -43.46 27.93 30.24
N ALA A 501 -42.39 27.49 29.58
CA ALA A 501 -42.16 27.71 28.16
C ALA A 501 -42.15 26.33 27.50
N ALA A 502 -43.11 26.15 26.61
CA ALA A 502 -43.31 24.95 25.82
C ALA A 502 -42.28 24.84 24.69
N GLY A 503 -41.86 23.61 24.40
CA GLY A 503 -41.26 23.20 23.14
C GLY A 503 -39.98 22.39 23.30
N ASP A 504 -40.05 21.06 23.30
CA ASP A 504 -39.63 20.23 22.16
C ASP A 504 -39.84 18.73 22.48
N GLY A 505 -40.18 17.94 21.47
CA GLY A 505 -40.68 16.57 21.61
C GLY A 505 -39.61 15.55 22.01
N GLY A 506 -39.84 14.86 23.13
CA GLY A 506 -39.13 13.65 23.51
C GLY A 506 -40.01 12.81 24.45
N GLU A 507 -40.11 11.50 24.18
CA GLU A 507 -40.87 10.55 24.98
C GLU A 507 -40.57 10.70 26.49
N VAL A 508 -41.61 10.83 27.31
CA VAL A 508 -41.50 10.91 28.76
C VAL A 508 -41.15 9.51 29.30
N VAL A 509 -39.86 9.23 29.46
CA VAL A 509 -39.36 8.04 30.17
C VAL A 509 -39.81 8.14 31.63
N SER A 510 -40.48 7.10 32.14
CA SER A 510 -41.00 7.11 33.52
C SER A 510 -39.87 7.06 34.54
N LEU A 511 -40.02 7.78 35.67
CA LEU A 511 -39.02 7.87 36.74
C LEU A 511 -38.71 6.49 37.36
N GLU A 512 -39.68 5.57 37.32
CA GLU A 512 -39.55 4.19 37.78
C GLU A 512 -38.73 3.32 36.82
N GLU A 513 -38.86 3.51 35.50
CA GLU A 513 -37.99 2.85 34.53
C GLU A 513 -36.55 3.34 34.63
N LEU A 514 -36.36 4.63 34.92
CA LEU A 514 -35.04 5.20 35.14
C LEU A 514 -34.41 4.64 36.42
N SER A 515 -35.16 4.55 37.51
CA SER A 515 -34.67 3.97 38.77
C SER A 515 -34.26 2.51 38.60
N SER A 516 -35.03 1.73 37.83
CA SER A 516 -34.72 0.33 37.50
C SER A 516 -33.47 0.20 36.64
N LYS A 517 -33.33 1.02 35.59
CA LYS A 517 -32.13 1.04 34.73
C LYS A 517 -30.89 1.47 35.51
N VAL A 518 -30.99 2.49 36.36
CA VAL A 518 -29.87 2.94 37.21
C VAL A 518 -29.45 1.84 38.18
N ALA A 519 -30.39 1.12 38.80
CA ALA A 519 -30.08 -0.02 39.66
C ALA A 519 -29.40 -1.18 38.88
N GLN A 520 -29.84 -1.45 37.65
CA GLN A 520 -29.22 -2.46 36.79
C GLN A 520 -27.77 -2.09 36.42
N VAL A 521 -27.52 -0.82 36.09
CA VAL A 521 -26.17 -0.32 35.79
C VAL A 521 -25.30 -0.34 37.04
N TYR A 522 -25.83 0.07 38.19
CA TYR A 522 -25.15 0.01 39.49
C TYR A 522 -24.66 -1.40 39.82
N GLN A 523 -25.51 -2.41 39.60
CA GLN A 523 -25.14 -3.82 39.80
C GLN A 523 -24.11 -4.32 38.77
N ARG A 524 -24.24 -3.94 37.48
CA ARG A 524 -23.26 -4.30 36.43
C ARG A 524 -21.90 -3.66 36.64
N CYS A 525 -21.86 -2.47 37.24
CA CYS A 525 -20.64 -1.82 37.67
C CYS A 525 -19.97 -2.56 38.83
N GLY A 526 -20.62 -3.56 39.45
CA GLY A 526 -20.04 -4.40 40.51
C GLY A 526 -20.20 -3.80 41.90
N PHE A 527 -21.31 -3.10 42.16
CA PHE A 527 -21.74 -2.69 43.49
C PHE A 527 -22.83 -3.63 44.01
N ASP A 528 -22.90 -3.78 45.34
CA ASP A 528 -23.93 -4.60 45.99
C ASP A 528 -25.30 -3.93 45.91
N ALA A 529 -26.35 -4.73 45.71
CA ALA A 529 -27.71 -4.22 45.48
C ALA A 529 -28.36 -3.76 46.80
N ASP A 530 -28.00 -2.58 47.28
CA ASP A 530 -28.62 -1.96 48.46
C ASP A 530 -29.85 -1.12 48.06
N ALA A 531 -31.04 -1.66 48.33
CA ALA A 531 -32.33 -1.02 48.04
C ALA A 531 -32.61 0.26 48.88
N SER A 532 -31.73 0.58 49.83
CA SER A 532 -31.81 1.77 50.70
C SER A 532 -31.13 3.01 50.11
N LEU A 533 -30.34 2.86 49.05
CA LEU A 533 -29.61 3.97 48.43
C LEU A 533 -30.52 4.76 47.48
N ALA A 534 -30.58 6.06 47.70
CA ALA A 534 -31.29 6.98 46.80
C ALA A 534 -30.64 6.95 45.39
N MET A 535 -31.46 7.15 44.34
CA MET A 535 -31.00 7.15 42.94
C MET A 535 -29.80 8.06 42.69
N LEU A 536 -29.80 9.26 43.29
CA LEU A 536 -28.69 10.20 43.20
C LEU A 536 -27.40 9.62 43.80
N SER A 537 -27.49 8.89 44.92
CA SER A 537 -26.34 8.23 45.55
C SER A 537 -25.79 7.09 44.69
N MET A 538 -26.66 6.36 43.98
CA MET A 538 -26.23 5.33 43.02
C MET A 538 -25.53 5.97 41.82
N LEU A 539 -26.07 7.09 41.29
CA LEU A 539 -25.46 7.83 40.18
C LEU A 539 -24.10 8.42 40.55
N THR A 540 -23.97 9.08 41.70
CA THR A 540 -22.67 9.61 42.17
C THR A 540 -21.63 8.49 42.35
N SER A 541 -22.05 7.31 42.82
CA SER A 541 -21.15 6.17 42.96
C SER A 541 -20.73 5.58 41.60
N ILE A 542 -21.63 5.60 40.61
CA ILE A 542 -21.33 5.23 39.22
C ILE A 542 -20.38 6.25 38.59
N GLU A 543 -20.61 7.54 38.79
CA GLU A 543 -19.75 8.62 38.32
C GLU A 543 -18.33 8.48 38.86
N VAL A 544 -18.17 8.30 40.17
CA VAL A 544 -16.85 8.08 40.80
C VAL A 544 -16.14 6.86 40.19
N ARG A 545 -16.85 5.75 39.99
CA ARG A 545 -16.25 4.54 39.41
C ARG A 545 -15.95 4.67 37.91
N LEU A 546 -16.72 5.47 37.19
CA LEU A 546 -16.43 5.84 35.81
C LEU A 546 -15.18 6.73 35.75
N GLU A 547 -15.03 7.71 36.64
CA GLU A 547 -13.84 8.53 36.74
C GLU A 547 -12.59 7.71 37.07
N GLU A 548 -12.70 6.76 38.03
CA GLU A 548 -11.62 5.81 38.34
C GLU A 548 -11.26 4.92 37.15
N ALA A 549 -12.26 4.40 36.43
CA ALA A 549 -12.04 3.55 35.25
C ALA A 549 -11.42 4.35 34.10
N LEU A 550 -11.87 5.60 33.88
CA LEU A 550 -11.30 6.50 32.87
C LEU A 550 -9.87 6.92 33.23
N ALA A 551 -9.58 7.17 34.51
CA ALA A 551 -8.22 7.43 34.99
C ALA A 551 -7.32 6.20 34.81
N ALA A 552 -7.83 4.98 35.07
CA ALA A 552 -7.12 3.74 34.82
C ALA A 552 -6.85 3.51 33.32
N VAL A 553 -7.82 3.83 32.46
CA VAL A 553 -7.66 3.77 30.99
C VAL A 553 -6.67 4.81 30.49
N ALA A 554 -6.68 6.03 31.03
CA ALA A 554 -5.72 7.07 30.69
C ALA A 554 -4.28 6.75 31.16
N GLY A 555 -4.14 5.97 32.24
CA GLY A 555 -2.85 5.51 32.76
C GLY A 555 -2.28 4.28 32.06
N LEU A 556 -3.06 3.58 31.23
CA LEU A 556 -2.59 2.43 30.48
C LEU A 556 -1.70 2.88 29.30
N PRO A 557 -0.48 2.34 29.15
CA PRO A 557 0.37 2.66 28.00
C PRO A 557 -0.31 2.29 26.68
N GLN A 558 -0.55 3.30 25.84
CA GLN A 558 -1.25 3.15 24.56
C GLN A 558 -0.57 2.12 23.61
N GLU A 559 0.74 1.91 23.77
CA GLU A 559 1.48 0.87 23.04
C GLU A 559 1.03 -0.55 23.42
N GLN A 560 0.84 -0.83 24.71
CA GLN A 560 0.41 -2.15 25.19
C GLN A 560 -1.04 -2.44 24.79
N VAL A 561 -1.90 -1.41 24.80
CA VAL A 561 -3.29 -1.53 24.32
C VAL A 561 -3.30 -1.82 22.82
N SER A 562 -2.51 -1.09 22.02
CA SER A 562 -2.39 -1.36 20.58
C SER A 562 -1.83 -2.75 20.27
N GLU A 563 -0.87 -3.24 21.06
CA GLU A 563 -0.32 -4.60 20.91
C GLU A 563 -1.33 -5.68 21.29
N ALA A 564 -2.10 -5.48 22.36
CA ALA A 564 -3.17 -6.37 22.76
C ALA A 564 -4.31 -6.41 21.72
N GLU A 565 -4.70 -5.26 21.18
CA GLU A 565 -5.68 -5.14 20.10
C GLU A 565 -5.19 -5.82 18.82
N LYS A 566 -3.93 -5.57 18.41
CA LYS A 566 -3.30 -6.26 17.29
C LYS A 566 -3.23 -7.76 17.52
N GLY A 567 -3.00 -8.20 18.76
CA GLY A 567 -3.04 -9.61 19.15
C GLY A 567 -4.42 -10.24 18.96
N ARG A 568 -5.46 -9.61 19.51
CA ARG A 568 -6.85 -10.07 19.39
C ARG A 568 -7.35 -10.03 17.94
N GLU A 569 -6.97 -9.02 17.18
CA GLU A 569 -7.31 -8.92 15.76
C GLU A 569 -6.57 -9.98 14.92
N ARG A 570 -5.31 -10.32 15.26
CA ARG A 570 -4.58 -11.45 14.65
C ARG A 570 -5.26 -12.78 14.95
N GLU A 571 -5.67 -13.00 16.20
CA GLU A 571 -6.40 -14.20 16.62
C GLU A 571 -7.73 -14.33 15.87
N ARG A 572 -8.54 -13.27 15.78
CA ARG A 572 -9.78 -13.26 14.98
C ARG A 572 -9.54 -13.60 13.52
N ARG A 573 -8.49 -13.03 12.91
CA ARG A 573 -8.14 -13.34 11.51
C ARG A 573 -7.63 -14.75 11.34
N GLN A 574 -6.93 -15.29 12.32
CA GLN A 574 -6.46 -16.67 12.30
C GLN A 574 -7.64 -17.64 12.39
N VAL A 575 -8.56 -17.43 13.34
CA VAL A 575 -9.81 -18.19 13.46
C VAL A 575 -10.62 -18.11 12.16
N ALA A 576 -10.80 -16.92 11.59
CA ALA A 576 -11.54 -16.78 10.32
C ALA A 576 -10.87 -17.50 9.12
N ARG A 577 -9.53 -17.59 9.10
CA ARG A 577 -8.80 -18.36 8.07
C ARG A 577 -8.93 -19.86 8.30
N GLU A 578 -8.85 -20.30 9.55
CA GLU A 578 -9.02 -21.69 9.94
C GLU A 578 -10.44 -22.17 9.64
N ASP A 579 -11.46 -21.37 9.95
CA ASP A 579 -12.87 -21.64 9.63
C ASP A 579 -13.10 -21.72 8.11
N LYS A 580 -12.52 -20.79 7.34
CA LYS A 580 -12.63 -20.83 5.87
C LYS A 580 -11.96 -22.06 5.27
N LEU A 581 -10.81 -22.47 5.81
CA LEU A 581 -10.07 -23.65 5.36
C LEU A 581 -10.78 -24.94 5.78
N ALA A 582 -11.38 -24.97 6.98
CA ALA A 582 -12.23 -26.06 7.45
C ALA A 582 -13.50 -26.21 6.61
N ALA A 583 -14.17 -25.11 6.25
CA ALA A 583 -15.32 -25.12 5.35
C ALA A 583 -14.96 -25.68 3.96
N ALA A 584 -13.83 -25.25 3.38
CA ALA A 584 -13.35 -25.78 2.11
C ALA A 584 -13.01 -27.29 2.17
N ARG A 585 -12.46 -27.76 3.30
CA ARG A 585 -12.21 -29.19 3.53
C ARG A 585 -13.52 -29.98 3.63
N ALA A 586 -14.51 -29.49 4.38
CA ALA A 586 -15.82 -30.13 4.48
C ALA A 586 -16.54 -30.20 3.12
N GLU A 587 -16.48 -29.14 2.31
CA GLU A 587 -17.00 -29.15 0.94
C GLU A 587 -16.27 -30.15 0.02
N HIS A 588 -14.96 -30.30 0.19
CA HIS A 588 -14.19 -31.29 -0.56
C HIS A 588 -14.56 -32.72 -0.11
N GLU A 589 -14.63 -32.97 1.19
CA GLU A 589 -15.01 -34.27 1.76
C GLU A 589 -16.42 -34.68 1.34
N THR A 590 -17.40 -33.77 1.36
CA THR A 590 -18.75 -34.04 0.88
C THR A 590 -18.78 -34.35 -0.62
N ARG A 591 -17.98 -33.64 -1.44
CA ARG A 591 -17.85 -33.92 -2.88
C ARG A 591 -17.23 -35.29 -3.13
N VAL A 592 -16.19 -35.65 -2.39
CA VAL A 592 -15.53 -36.97 -2.45
C VAL A 592 -16.49 -38.07 -1.99
N ALA A 593 -17.19 -37.88 -0.88
CA ALA A 593 -18.18 -38.83 -0.37
C ALA A 593 -19.30 -39.09 -1.39
N ARG A 594 -19.84 -38.03 -2.01
CA ARG A 594 -20.85 -38.17 -3.08
C ARG A 594 -20.30 -38.89 -4.32
N ALA A 595 -19.03 -38.71 -4.65
CA ALA A 595 -18.39 -39.43 -5.75
C ALA A 595 -18.18 -40.92 -5.41
N LEU A 596 -17.77 -41.22 -4.18
CA LEU A 596 -17.64 -42.59 -3.68
C LEU A 596 -19.00 -43.29 -3.61
N GLU A 597 -20.05 -42.61 -3.16
CA GLU A 597 -21.42 -43.14 -3.14
C GLU A 597 -21.92 -43.46 -4.55
N ARG A 598 -21.67 -42.57 -5.53
CA ARG A 598 -21.97 -42.84 -6.94
C ARG A 598 -21.17 -44.01 -7.51
N ALA A 599 -19.94 -44.21 -7.06
CA ALA A 599 -19.11 -45.34 -7.48
C ALA A 599 -19.54 -46.66 -6.82
N ALA A 600 -20.04 -46.60 -5.59
CA ALA A 600 -20.57 -47.72 -4.83
C ALA A 600 -21.99 -48.11 -5.25
N ALA A 601 -22.75 -47.19 -5.86
CA ALA A 601 -24.08 -47.46 -6.38
C ALA A 601 -24.02 -48.60 -7.42
N PRO A 602 -24.89 -49.61 -7.30
CA PRO A 602 -24.87 -50.75 -8.21
C PRO A 602 -25.12 -50.29 -9.64
N VAL A 603 -24.21 -50.65 -10.55
CA VAL A 603 -24.31 -50.30 -11.97
C VAL A 603 -25.53 -51.00 -12.57
N PHE A 604 -26.61 -50.24 -12.79
CA PHE A 604 -27.79 -50.74 -13.47
C PHE A 604 -27.46 -51.00 -14.95
N LYS A 605 -27.21 -52.27 -15.27
CA LYS A 605 -27.01 -52.72 -16.65
C LYS A 605 -28.37 -52.71 -17.34
N LYS A 606 -28.54 -51.83 -18.33
CA LYS A 606 -29.71 -51.88 -19.23
C LYS A 606 -29.65 -53.22 -19.99
N THR A 607 -30.49 -54.18 -19.60
CA THR A 607 -30.60 -55.45 -20.29
C THR A 607 -31.48 -55.28 -21.53
N GLY A 608 -30.94 -55.65 -22.69
CA GLY A 608 -31.64 -55.58 -23.98
C GLY A 608 -31.09 -54.53 -24.95
N LYS A 609 -31.35 -54.72 -26.24
CA LYS A 609 -31.05 -53.71 -27.27
C LYS A 609 -31.86 -52.45 -26.95
N PRO A 610 -31.24 -51.25 -26.90
CA PRO A 610 -31.97 -50.00 -26.78
C PRO A 610 -33.02 -49.92 -27.88
N VAL A 611 -34.29 -49.75 -27.50
CA VAL A 611 -35.36 -49.51 -28.48
C VAL A 611 -35.05 -48.17 -29.14
N MET A 612 -34.57 -48.23 -30.38
CA MET A 612 -34.40 -47.07 -31.24
C MET A 612 -35.79 -46.59 -31.63
N TYR A 613 -36.32 -45.62 -30.89
CA TYR A 613 -37.48 -44.87 -31.39
C TYR A 613 -37.05 -44.18 -32.67
N ARG A 614 -37.66 -44.56 -33.79
CA ARG A 614 -37.55 -43.83 -35.05
C ARG A 614 -37.94 -42.37 -34.75
N SER A 615 -37.22 -41.43 -35.35
CA SER A 615 -37.54 -40.00 -35.22
C SER A 615 -39.03 -39.80 -35.52
N ARG A 616 -39.77 -39.31 -34.53
CA ARG A 616 -41.12 -38.80 -34.79
C ARG A 616 -40.95 -37.58 -35.71
N PRO A 617 -41.83 -37.39 -36.70
CA PRO A 617 -41.81 -36.20 -37.55
C PRO A 617 -41.73 -34.94 -36.66
N PRO A 618 -40.98 -33.89 -37.07
CA PRO A 618 -40.79 -32.70 -36.26
C PRO A 618 -42.17 -32.08 -35.93
N GLN A 619 -42.62 -32.26 -34.69
CA GLN A 619 -43.77 -31.53 -34.19
C GLN A 619 -43.33 -30.10 -33.92
N ARG A 620 -44.10 -29.13 -34.43
CA ARG A 620 -43.94 -27.71 -34.07
C ARG A 620 -43.90 -27.62 -32.55
N LYS A 621 -42.84 -27.02 -32.00
CA LYS A 621 -42.68 -26.80 -30.57
C LYS A 621 -43.91 -26.06 -30.05
N VAL A 622 -44.76 -26.75 -29.29
CA VAL A 622 -45.50 -26.07 -28.23
C VAL A 622 -44.46 -25.83 -27.15
N VAL A 623 -44.17 -24.56 -26.92
CA VAL A 623 -43.34 -24.13 -25.79
C VAL A 623 -44.10 -24.52 -24.54
N VAL A 624 -43.68 -25.60 -23.90
CA VAL A 624 -43.99 -25.84 -22.50
C VAL A 624 -42.87 -25.15 -21.74
N GLU A 625 -43.20 -24.03 -21.11
CA GLU A 625 -42.35 -23.37 -20.13
C GLU A 625 -42.09 -24.36 -19.01
N SER A 626 -40.86 -24.86 -18.88
CA SER A 626 -40.37 -25.34 -17.60
C SER A 626 -40.14 -24.09 -16.77
N THR A 627 -41.09 -23.76 -15.90
CA THR A 627 -40.98 -22.65 -14.95
C THR A 627 -39.71 -22.88 -14.12
N LYS A 628 -38.73 -21.98 -14.31
CA LYS A 628 -37.65 -21.80 -13.33
C LYS A 628 -38.19 -21.24 -12.00
N GLU A 629 -39.46 -20.83 -12.01
CA GLU A 629 -40.22 -20.32 -10.87
C GLU A 629 -40.32 -21.36 -9.75
N ASP A 630 -40.44 -22.67 -10.03
CA ASP A 630 -40.57 -23.69 -8.98
C ASP A 630 -39.31 -23.82 -8.10
N ALA A 631 -38.12 -23.51 -8.65
CA ALA A 631 -36.86 -23.52 -7.90
C ALA A 631 -36.62 -22.18 -7.18
N GLU A 632 -36.99 -21.07 -7.80
CA GLU A 632 -36.88 -19.73 -7.22
C GLU A 632 -37.93 -19.49 -6.13
N GLU A 633 -39.15 -20.03 -6.24
CA GLU A 633 -40.17 -20.06 -5.19
C GLU A 633 -39.76 -20.92 -4.00
N ALA A 634 -39.08 -22.04 -4.24
CA ALA A 634 -38.55 -22.88 -3.16
C ALA A 634 -37.43 -22.17 -2.38
N GLU A 635 -36.58 -21.38 -3.05
CA GLU A 635 -35.56 -20.55 -2.41
C GLU A 635 -36.17 -19.34 -1.70
N LEU A 636 -37.20 -18.70 -2.28
CA LEU A 636 -37.92 -17.58 -1.65
C LEU A 636 -38.70 -18.04 -0.41
N ALA A 637 -39.32 -19.21 -0.45
CA ALA A 637 -40.01 -19.80 0.71
C ALA A 637 -39.04 -20.18 1.83
N ALA A 638 -37.85 -20.69 1.49
CA ALA A 638 -36.79 -20.96 2.46
C ALA A 638 -36.20 -19.68 3.07
N PHE A 639 -36.12 -18.60 2.29
CA PHE A 639 -35.68 -17.29 2.77
C PHE A 639 -36.71 -16.65 3.71
N LEU A 640 -37.99 -16.64 3.33
CA LEU A 640 -39.08 -16.10 4.17
C LEU A 640 -39.28 -16.89 5.47
N ALA A 641 -38.98 -18.19 5.48
CA ALA A 641 -39.04 -19.01 6.71
C ALA A 641 -37.90 -18.72 7.69
N ARG A 642 -36.83 -18.03 7.26
CA ARG A 642 -35.67 -17.72 8.10
C ARG A 642 -35.82 -16.40 8.88
N ASP A 643 -36.76 -15.54 8.48
CA ASP A 643 -37.07 -14.25 9.12
C ASP A 643 -38.27 -14.32 10.09
N LEU A 644 -38.78 -15.52 10.41
CA LEU A 644 -39.90 -15.75 11.35
C LEU A 644 -39.50 -16.49 12.65
N LEU A 645 -38.24 -16.39 13.04
CA LEU A 645 -37.71 -16.74 14.37
C LEU A 645 -36.83 -15.59 14.87
#